data_AF-A0A8S1IQV2-F1
#
_entry.id   AF-A0A8S1IQV2-F1
#
_cell.length_a   1.000
_cell.length_b   1.000
_cell.length_c   1.000
_cell.angle_alpha   90.00
_cell.angle_beta   90.00
_cell.angle_gamma   90.00
#
_symmetry.space_group_name_H-M   'P 1'
#
loop_
_entity.id
_entity.type
_entity.pdbx_description
1 polymer ?
#
loop_
_entity_poly.entity_id
_entity_poly.type
_entity_poly.pdbx_seq_one_letter_code
_entity_poly.pdbx_strand_id
1 'polypeptide(L)'
;MSVIGAARRSPIGPLLRLAVLLLASSQFEAAEAAEEDGFVKGAIHTIFSTDCKPYFSFQTMALVHSFARAGQPGKLTRIASCTREDIARMNPEDRNAVQTHFSESWDVHHFTRDEYPPYNRPTGVMDWLAKVNPREEWILMVDPDMLFRRPVTPGALGLTDGWSAGWYYNYLMGTENELAMTHVPDVAPRNDTYGGPVGRRADRTGHYFLLRNADLRRIAPFWLSFTEDVRFNKDAWRLTGDSYAKEGEKPWISEMYGYAFAAARSGVWHKLDTEVQAYPSYAVWDSVKLIHYGLDHAVPGYSFDKHNHLSFKAYKCPPWNMARGERDEADDAGLFPHPPHPSELTTANRPQEYYGALLVIEFVNSINGALCKRHKKMCPASAQLSAECAKVAQIQKELDAEYAVLDVPDGGVCVDQLEQDKCLEHKAKGNCEGEWLTMGSSCRKTCRRCFSDLLDSPQSQSEEAAVEKGAMGDAVTEGQEGKVAEVEVEETVVDPSAGARNQEEKKSEDEEGENMEESSPVPAGRKEMSDAERKRDRCQKMGIEKWLGDDDCRDLIAEGVLMNFTDVEAHSHDAMALLPPLGTGRADDVHSPSHSPSQITDKHPDGKVGRLVWTSQQGGQGSLGRYGIALWLFLVGLLAYGVWSSSKHGRVRRRVPKRRTPR
;
A
#
# COMPACT_ATOMS: atom_id res chain seq x y z
N MET A 1 35.44 -66.74 53.96
CA MET A 1 34.47 -67.46 54.81
C MET A 1 33.31 -66.52 55.10
N SER A 2 32.08 -66.93 54.73
CA SER A 2 30.76 -66.68 55.35
C SER A 2 30.47 -65.37 56.13
N VAL A 3 29.32 -64.67 56.06
CA VAL A 3 27.94 -64.95 55.63
C VAL A 3 27.16 -63.61 55.59
N ILE A 4 26.31 -63.46 54.57
CA ILE A 4 24.98 -62.83 54.48
C ILE A 4 24.55 -61.80 55.55
N GLY A 5 24.20 -60.59 55.10
CA GLY A 5 23.35 -59.62 55.82
C GLY A 5 22.22 -59.11 54.91
N ALA A 6 20.98 -59.29 55.35
CA ALA A 6 19.75 -58.97 54.62
C ALA A 6 19.50 -57.45 54.51
N ALA A 7 19.20 -56.95 53.30
CA ALA A 7 18.75 -55.58 53.06
C ALA A 7 17.21 -55.51 53.06
N ARG A 8 16.65 -54.73 53.99
CA ARG A 8 15.23 -54.32 54.00
C ARG A 8 14.98 -53.32 52.86
N ARG A 9 13.98 -53.59 52.00
CA ARG A 9 13.49 -52.66 50.97
C ARG A 9 12.60 -51.60 51.60
N SER A 10 12.91 -50.32 51.40
CA SER A 10 12.07 -49.17 51.73
C SER A 10 11.04 -48.92 50.60
N PRO A 11 9.77 -48.58 50.90
CA PRO A 11 8.70 -48.44 49.89
C PRO A 11 8.67 -47.05 49.23
N ILE A 12 9.72 -46.25 49.34
CA ILE A 12 9.73 -44.84 48.90
C ILE A 12 10.10 -44.70 47.40
N GLY A 13 10.64 -45.75 46.78
CA GLY A 13 11.09 -45.74 45.38
C GLY A 13 10.01 -45.57 44.30
N PRO A 14 8.80 -46.17 44.40
CA PRO A 14 7.82 -46.10 43.33
C PRO A 14 7.11 -44.74 43.25
N LEU A 15 6.80 -44.12 44.39
CA LEU A 15 6.07 -42.85 44.45
C LEU A 15 6.91 -41.66 43.98
N LEU A 16 8.21 -41.66 44.28
CA LEU A 16 9.12 -40.59 43.84
C LEU A 16 9.38 -40.66 42.32
N ARG A 17 9.43 -41.87 41.74
CA ARG A 17 9.55 -42.04 40.28
C ARG A 17 8.29 -41.65 39.53
N LEU A 18 7.11 -41.93 40.09
CA LEU A 18 5.84 -41.51 39.50
C LEU A 18 5.67 -39.97 39.55
N ALA A 19 6.07 -39.32 40.65
CA ALA A 19 6.03 -37.87 40.78
C ALA A 19 7.01 -37.15 39.84
N VAL A 20 8.22 -37.69 39.64
CA VAL A 20 9.20 -37.13 38.70
C VAL A 20 8.78 -37.36 37.24
N LEU A 21 8.16 -38.50 36.92
CA LEU A 21 7.59 -38.75 35.59
C LEU A 21 6.37 -37.88 35.29
N LEU A 22 5.49 -37.64 36.27
CA LEU A 22 4.32 -36.76 36.14
C LEU A 22 4.71 -35.27 36.05
N LEU A 23 5.76 -34.85 36.76
CA LEU A 23 6.30 -33.49 36.63
C LEU A 23 7.03 -33.31 35.30
N ALA A 24 7.78 -34.31 34.83
CA ALA A 24 8.44 -34.28 33.52
C ALA A 24 7.43 -34.34 32.36
N SER A 25 6.34 -35.11 32.46
CA SER A 25 5.28 -35.12 31.46
C SER A 25 4.47 -33.83 31.47
N SER A 26 4.21 -33.22 32.64
CA SER A 26 3.54 -31.91 32.72
C SER A 26 4.39 -30.75 32.20
N GLN A 27 5.72 -30.86 32.30
CA GLN A 27 6.66 -29.87 31.74
C GLN A 27 6.91 -30.10 30.25
N PHE A 28 6.82 -31.33 29.76
CA PHE A 28 6.82 -31.63 28.33
C PHE A 28 5.50 -31.19 27.69
N GLU A 29 4.33 -31.51 28.25
CA GLU A 29 3.03 -31.07 27.70
C GLU A 29 2.86 -29.53 27.76
N ALA A 30 3.41 -28.85 28.77
CA ALA A 30 3.38 -27.38 28.82
C ALA A 30 4.42 -26.70 27.92
N ALA A 31 5.48 -27.40 27.52
CA ALA A 31 6.47 -26.91 26.55
C ALA A 31 6.04 -27.22 25.10
N GLU A 32 5.39 -28.36 24.88
CA GLU A 32 4.88 -28.81 23.57
C GLU A 32 3.59 -28.06 23.19
N ALA A 33 2.76 -27.64 24.16
CA ALA A 33 1.59 -26.80 23.91
C ALA A 33 1.90 -25.31 23.68
N ALA A 34 3.17 -24.88 23.79
CA ALA A 34 3.59 -23.50 23.55
C ALA A 34 4.28 -23.31 22.18
N GLU A 35 4.47 -24.37 21.40
CA GLU A 35 5.21 -24.35 20.14
C GLU A 35 4.39 -24.85 18.94
N GLU A 36 3.07 -24.60 18.92
CA GLU A 36 2.19 -25.16 17.86
C GLU A 36 1.43 -24.16 16.96
N ASP A 37 1.74 -22.85 16.96
CA ASP A 37 1.26 -22.02 15.82
C ASP A 37 2.14 -20.83 15.39
N GLY A 38 3.24 -20.55 16.09
CA GLY A 38 4.18 -19.49 15.72
C GLY A 38 3.59 -18.06 15.63
N PHE A 39 2.30 -17.87 15.92
CA PHE A 39 1.58 -16.61 15.85
C PHE A 39 2.14 -15.63 16.88
N VAL A 40 2.50 -14.43 16.43
CA VAL A 40 3.13 -13.42 17.28
C VAL A 40 2.15 -12.28 17.52
N LYS A 41 1.45 -12.35 18.66
CA LYS A 41 0.50 -11.33 19.11
C LYS A 41 1.18 -9.96 19.24
N GLY A 42 0.52 -8.92 18.77
CA GLY A 42 0.98 -7.53 18.77
C GLY A 42 2.07 -7.22 17.74
N ALA A 43 2.70 -8.22 17.12
CA ALA A 43 3.74 -7.99 16.14
C ALA A 43 3.18 -7.46 14.82
N ILE A 44 3.97 -6.62 14.15
CA ILE A 44 3.66 -6.02 12.86
C ILE A 44 4.66 -6.55 11.82
N HIS A 45 4.18 -6.84 10.61
CA HIS A 45 5.01 -7.09 9.44
C HIS A 45 4.69 -6.04 8.38
N THR A 46 5.65 -5.20 8.05
CA THR A 46 5.52 -4.21 6.99
C THR A 46 5.90 -4.81 5.64
N ILE A 47 5.04 -4.64 4.64
CA ILE A 47 5.28 -5.07 3.26
C ILE A 47 5.08 -3.91 2.28
N PHE A 48 5.80 -3.96 1.16
CA PHE A 48 5.60 -3.04 0.05
C PHE A 48 5.88 -3.75 -1.28
N SER A 49 5.15 -3.36 -2.33
CA SER A 49 5.22 -4.03 -3.63
C SER A 49 6.01 -3.20 -4.65
N THR A 50 6.88 -3.87 -5.41
CA THR A 50 7.64 -3.28 -6.52
C THR A 50 7.64 -4.22 -7.72
N ASP A 51 8.14 -3.74 -8.85
CA ASP A 51 8.73 -4.63 -9.87
C ASP A 51 10.27 -4.63 -9.74
N CYS A 52 10.94 -5.26 -10.69
CA CYS A 52 12.41 -5.35 -10.73
C CYS A 52 13.09 -4.27 -11.60
N LYS A 53 12.36 -3.24 -12.05
CA LYS A 53 12.90 -2.15 -12.87
C LYS A 53 13.72 -1.17 -12.01
N PRO A 54 14.74 -0.50 -12.58
CA PRO A 54 15.57 0.48 -11.86
C PRO A 54 14.78 1.60 -11.17
N TYR A 55 13.59 1.90 -11.68
CA TYR A 55 12.64 2.85 -11.09
C TYR A 55 12.44 2.64 -9.58
N PHE A 56 12.39 1.39 -9.10
CA PHE A 56 12.16 1.09 -7.70
C PHE A 56 13.43 1.02 -6.84
N SER A 57 14.63 1.15 -7.43
CA SER A 57 15.87 1.03 -6.67
C SER A 57 16.04 2.17 -5.65
N PHE A 58 15.86 3.43 -6.06
CA PHE A 58 15.96 4.56 -5.13
C PHE A 58 14.79 4.60 -4.14
N GLN A 59 13.60 4.19 -4.59
CA GLN A 59 12.39 4.09 -3.76
C GLN A 59 12.57 3.05 -2.65
N THR A 60 13.07 1.86 -3.00
CA THR A 60 13.41 0.80 -2.03
C THR A 60 14.42 1.30 -1.00
N MET A 61 15.50 1.96 -1.45
CA MET A 61 16.51 2.51 -0.52
C MET A 61 15.90 3.55 0.43
N ALA A 62 15.08 4.46 -0.09
CA ALA A 62 14.47 5.53 0.69
C ALA A 62 13.44 4.99 1.71
N LEU A 63 12.64 4.00 1.30
CA LEU A 63 11.67 3.34 2.18
C LEU A 63 12.39 2.58 3.31
N VAL A 64 13.41 1.77 2.99
CA VAL A 64 14.22 1.05 3.99
C VAL A 64 14.91 2.04 4.94
N HIS A 65 15.45 3.13 4.41
CA HIS A 65 16.11 4.16 5.21
C HIS A 65 15.13 4.84 6.17
N SER A 66 13.98 5.27 5.67
CA SER A 66 12.96 5.96 6.46
C SER A 66 12.29 5.04 7.48
N PHE A 67 12.02 3.77 7.12
CA PHE A 67 11.53 2.74 8.05
C PHE A 67 12.43 2.62 9.28
N ALA A 68 13.74 2.48 9.07
CA ALA A 68 14.72 2.39 10.15
C ALA A 68 14.82 3.71 10.95
N ARG A 69 14.83 4.86 10.25
CA ARG A 69 14.95 6.18 10.89
C ARG A 69 13.74 6.51 11.77
N ALA A 70 12.55 6.13 11.34
CA ALA A 70 11.30 6.35 12.09
C ALA A 70 11.12 5.39 13.27
N GLY A 71 11.95 4.35 13.39
CA GLY A 71 11.78 3.31 14.41
C GLY A 71 10.51 2.48 14.21
N GLN A 72 10.06 2.28 12.96
CA GLN A 72 8.90 1.44 12.68
C GLN A 72 9.19 0.01 13.19
N PRO A 73 8.33 -0.54 14.07
CA PRO A 73 8.55 -1.87 14.62
C PRO A 73 8.28 -2.97 13.59
N GLY A 74 8.90 -4.13 13.84
CA GLY A 74 8.61 -5.36 13.12
C GLY A 74 9.47 -5.59 11.89
N LYS A 75 9.05 -6.56 11.06
CA LYS A 75 9.77 -6.96 9.85
C LYS A 75 9.44 -6.04 8.68
N LEU A 76 10.37 -5.94 7.73
CA LEU A 76 10.15 -5.26 6.45
C LEU A 76 10.45 -6.23 5.30
N THR A 77 9.45 -6.52 4.47
CA THR A 77 9.60 -7.35 3.28
C THR A 77 9.17 -6.60 2.02
N ARG A 78 10.02 -6.64 0.99
CA ARG A 78 9.66 -6.23 -0.38
C ARG A 78 9.01 -7.39 -1.12
N ILE A 79 7.87 -7.17 -1.75
CA ILE A 79 7.27 -8.11 -2.72
C ILE A 79 7.61 -7.60 -4.12
N ALA A 80 8.54 -8.27 -4.80
CA ALA A 80 9.02 -7.87 -6.12
C ALA A 80 8.43 -8.78 -7.20
N SER A 81 7.51 -8.25 -8.02
CA SER A 81 6.87 -8.99 -9.12
C SER A 81 7.68 -8.87 -10.40
N CYS A 82 8.30 -9.97 -10.82
CA CYS A 82 9.37 -9.93 -11.81
C CYS A 82 9.38 -11.12 -12.75
N THR A 83 9.91 -10.92 -13.96
CA THR A 83 10.31 -12.02 -14.84
C THR A 83 11.65 -12.61 -14.38
N ARG A 84 11.97 -13.83 -14.84
CA ARG A 84 13.28 -14.44 -14.55
C ARG A 84 14.42 -13.60 -15.13
N GLU A 85 14.20 -13.00 -16.29
CA GLU A 85 15.14 -12.12 -16.97
C GLU A 85 15.36 -10.83 -16.19
N ASP A 86 14.32 -10.24 -15.61
CA ASP A 86 14.46 -9.05 -14.78
C ASP A 86 15.27 -9.34 -13.53
N ILE A 87 14.96 -10.45 -12.82
CA ILE A 87 15.74 -10.88 -11.66
C ILE A 87 17.21 -11.04 -12.05
N ALA A 88 17.52 -11.69 -13.17
CA ALA A 88 18.89 -11.88 -13.65
C ALA A 88 19.60 -10.55 -13.96
N ARG A 89 18.88 -9.53 -14.45
CA ARG A 89 19.40 -8.20 -14.76
C ARG A 89 19.50 -7.26 -13.55
N MET A 90 18.78 -7.55 -12.46
CA MET A 90 18.84 -6.72 -11.26
C MET A 90 20.27 -6.59 -10.74
N ASN A 91 20.60 -5.39 -10.26
CA ASN A 91 21.81 -5.20 -9.49
C ASN A 91 21.78 -6.10 -8.24
N PRO A 92 22.81 -6.92 -7.96
CA PRO A 92 22.83 -7.80 -6.78
C PRO A 92 22.63 -7.05 -5.45
N GLU A 93 23.08 -5.82 -5.38
CA GLU A 93 22.94 -4.96 -4.21
C GLU A 93 21.51 -4.49 -4.03
N ASP A 94 20.80 -4.27 -5.13
CA ASP A 94 19.36 -3.95 -5.12
C ASP A 94 18.53 -5.15 -4.75
N ARG A 95 18.91 -6.32 -5.27
CA ARG A 95 18.29 -7.60 -4.95
C ARG A 95 18.34 -7.87 -3.44
N ASN A 96 19.45 -7.52 -2.80
CA ASN A 96 19.72 -7.77 -1.38
C ASN A 96 19.50 -6.54 -0.48
N ALA A 97 18.89 -5.46 -0.98
CA ALA A 97 18.70 -4.22 -0.22
C ALA A 97 17.79 -4.41 1.01
N VAL A 98 16.86 -5.35 0.94
CA VAL A 98 15.89 -5.74 1.98
C VAL A 98 15.45 -7.17 1.73
N GLN A 99 14.91 -7.85 2.76
CA GLN A 99 14.24 -9.14 2.57
C GLN A 99 13.24 -9.03 1.42
N THR A 100 13.41 -9.85 0.39
CA THR A 100 12.62 -9.75 -0.84
C THR A 100 11.96 -11.09 -1.14
N HIS A 101 10.65 -11.06 -1.30
CA HIS A 101 9.85 -12.13 -1.88
C HIS A 101 9.67 -11.86 -3.38
N PHE A 102 10.14 -12.79 -4.22
CA PHE A 102 9.96 -12.68 -5.67
C PHE A 102 8.68 -13.41 -6.08
N SER A 103 7.75 -12.67 -6.68
CA SER A 103 6.54 -13.19 -7.31
C SER A 103 6.62 -13.08 -8.83
N GLU A 104 5.77 -13.81 -9.53
CA GLU A 104 5.66 -13.70 -10.98
C GLU A 104 5.13 -12.32 -11.39
N SER A 105 5.64 -11.78 -12.52
CA SER A 105 5.11 -10.55 -13.09
C SER A 105 3.77 -10.78 -13.78
N TRP A 106 2.81 -9.93 -13.42
CA TRP A 106 1.49 -9.76 -14.02
C TRP A 106 1.36 -8.40 -14.72
N ASP A 107 2.49 -7.75 -15.07
CA ASP A 107 2.51 -6.51 -15.88
C ASP A 107 1.63 -6.65 -17.12
N VAL A 108 1.69 -7.83 -17.75
CA VAL A 108 0.78 -8.25 -18.80
C VAL A 108 -0.03 -9.42 -18.30
N HIS A 109 -1.33 -9.25 -18.20
CA HIS A 109 -2.25 -10.28 -17.76
C HIS A 109 -2.17 -11.52 -18.67
N HIS A 110 -2.02 -12.71 -18.08
CA HIS A 110 -1.67 -13.93 -18.84
C HIS A 110 -2.73 -14.32 -19.87
N PHE A 111 -4.01 -14.22 -19.51
CA PHE A 111 -5.14 -14.57 -20.38
C PHE A 111 -5.63 -13.42 -21.27
N THR A 112 -5.97 -12.27 -20.68
CA THR A 112 -6.57 -11.15 -21.42
C THR A 112 -5.55 -10.33 -22.21
N ARG A 113 -4.25 -10.50 -21.90
CA ARG A 113 -3.13 -9.74 -22.47
C ARG A 113 -3.22 -8.23 -22.19
N ASP A 114 -4.01 -7.82 -21.21
CA ASP A 114 -4.08 -6.44 -20.74
C ASP A 114 -2.78 -6.05 -20.05
N GLU A 115 -2.14 -4.98 -20.51
CA GLU A 115 -0.96 -4.41 -19.88
C GLU A 115 -1.40 -3.44 -18.78
N TYR A 116 -1.25 -3.87 -17.53
CA TYR A 116 -1.68 -3.14 -16.35
C TYR A 116 -0.86 -3.60 -15.13
N PRO A 117 0.32 -2.98 -14.91
CA PRO A 117 1.22 -3.30 -13.79
C PRO A 117 0.57 -3.39 -12.40
N PRO A 118 -0.50 -2.64 -12.07
CA PRO A 118 -1.16 -2.80 -10.78
C PRO A 118 -1.69 -4.21 -10.47
N TYR A 119 -1.88 -5.10 -11.46
CA TYR A 119 -2.18 -6.52 -11.18
C TYR A 119 -1.14 -7.19 -10.27
N ASN A 120 0.12 -6.72 -10.28
CA ASN A 120 1.19 -7.26 -9.45
C ASN A 120 0.92 -7.14 -7.95
N ARG A 121 0.17 -6.13 -7.49
CA ARG A 121 -0.07 -5.92 -6.06
C ARG A 121 -0.92 -7.05 -5.48
N PRO A 122 -2.14 -7.35 -5.98
CA PRO A 122 -2.93 -8.47 -5.47
C PRO A 122 -2.24 -9.81 -5.69
N THR A 123 -1.62 -10.05 -6.85
CA THR A 123 -0.99 -11.35 -7.15
C THR A 123 0.24 -11.60 -6.30
N GLY A 124 1.09 -10.59 -6.11
CA GLY A 124 2.27 -10.67 -5.26
C GLY A 124 1.92 -10.88 -3.79
N VAL A 125 0.87 -10.21 -3.30
CA VAL A 125 0.38 -10.40 -1.92
C VAL A 125 -0.18 -11.80 -1.71
N MET A 126 -0.97 -12.32 -2.65
CA MET A 126 -1.46 -13.69 -2.59
C MET A 126 -0.32 -14.70 -2.57
N ASP A 127 0.66 -14.55 -3.47
CA ASP A 127 1.82 -15.45 -3.57
C ASP A 127 2.68 -15.41 -2.30
N TRP A 128 2.88 -14.21 -1.74
CA TRP A 128 3.61 -14.01 -0.48
C TRP A 128 2.90 -14.67 0.71
N LEU A 129 1.59 -14.46 0.86
CA LEU A 129 0.80 -15.09 1.93
C LEU A 129 0.89 -16.62 1.87
N ALA A 130 0.81 -17.18 0.66
CA ALA A 130 0.85 -18.62 0.44
C ALA A 130 2.23 -19.23 0.75
N LYS A 131 3.32 -18.58 0.34
CA LYS A 131 4.68 -19.13 0.44
C LYS A 131 5.39 -18.76 1.74
N VAL A 132 5.23 -17.53 2.22
CA VAL A 132 5.90 -17.04 3.44
C VAL A 132 5.09 -17.39 4.68
N ASN A 133 3.75 -17.42 4.56
CA ASN A 133 2.84 -17.70 5.67
C ASN A 133 3.19 -16.84 6.92
N PRO A 134 3.11 -15.50 6.82
CA PRO A 134 3.50 -14.60 7.91
C PRO A 134 2.74 -14.92 9.18
N ARG A 135 3.42 -14.77 10.32
CA ARG A 135 2.90 -15.14 11.64
C ARG A 135 2.59 -13.93 12.54
N GLU A 136 3.00 -12.74 12.11
CA GLU A 136 2.69 -11.50 12.79
C GLU A 136 1.19 -11.22 12.78
N GLU A 137 0.65 -10.67 13.87
CA GLU A 137 -0.78 -10.37 14.00
C GLU A 137 -1.23 -9.29 13.01
N TRP A 138 -0.39 -8.30 12.76
CA TRP A 138 -0.69 -7.13 11.94
C TRP A 138 0.19 -7.06 10.71
N ILE A 139 -0.41 -6.69 9.58
CA ILE A 139 0.28 -6.40 8.33
C ILE A 139 0.13 -4.91 8.04
N LEU A 140 1.24 -4.22 7.84
CA LEU A 140 1.28 -2.87 7.32
C LEU A 140 1.73 -2.90 5.86
N MET A 141 0.82 -2.69 4.93
CA MET A 141 1.18 -2.52 3.52
C MET A 141 1.39 -1.03 3.23
N VAL A 142 2.47 -0.67 2.56
CA VAL A 142 2.76 0.70 2.08
C VAL A 142 3.21 0.67 0.63
N ASP A 143 3.12 1.82 -0.05
CA ASP A 143 3.61 1.95 -1.42
C ASP A 143 5.11 2.32 -1.42
N PRO A 144 5.86 1.94 -2.48
CA PRO A 144 7.31 2.19 -2.55
C PRO A 144 7.67 3.68 -2.62
N ASP A 145 6.74 4.53 -3.02
CA ASP A 145 6.84 6.00 -3.00
C ASP A 145 6.31 6.62 -1.71
N MET A 146 6.42 5.86 -0.60
CA MET A 146 6.17 6.35 0.75
C MET A 146 7.42 6.37 1.62
N LEU A 147 7.48 7.34 2.53
CA LEU A 147 8.51 7.45 3.55
C LEU A 147 7.90 7.49 4.95
N PHE A 148 8.50 6.76 5.88
CA PHE A 148 8.15 6.84 7.29
C PHE A 148 8.78 8.08 7.94
N ARG A 149 7.94 8.87 8.59
CA ARG A 149 8.38 9.94 9.52
C ARG A 149 8.28 9.48 10.96
N ARG A 150 7.28 8.65 11.26
CA ARG A 150 6.98 8.11 12.60
C ARG A 150 6.42 6.68 12.48
N PRO A 151 6.42 5.90 13.59
CA PRO A 151 5.77 4.60 13.60
C PRO A 151 4.26 4.69 13.30
N VAL A 152 3.79 3.76 12.49
CA VAL A 152 2.40 3.46 12.19
C VAL A 152 2.07 2.13 12.87
N THR A 153 1.42 2.21 14.04
CA THR A 153 1.09 1.06 14.89
C THR A 153 -0.43 0.94 15.06
N PRO A 154 -0.97 -0.29 15.28
CA PRO A 154 -2.41 -0.50 15.40
C PRO A 154 -2.99 0.16 16.65
N GLY A 155 -2.22 0.22 17.74
CA GLY A 155 -2.61 0.90 18.98
C GLY A 155 -2.84 2.40 18.76
N ALA A 156 -1.92 3.07 18.07
CA ALA A 156 -2.04 4.50 17.74
C ALA A 156 -3.24 4.82 16.83
N LEU A 157 -3.74 3.84 16.06
CA LEU A 157 -4.90 3.99 15.17
C LEU A 157 -6.19 3.37 15.74
N GLY A 158 -6.13 2.82 16.96
CA GLY A 158 -7.27 2.20 17.64
C GLY A 158 -7.91 1.05 16.85
N LEU A 159 -7.10 0.22 16.19
CA LEU A 159 -7.59 -0.87 15.34
C LEU A 159 -7.98 -2.11 16.16
N THR A 160 -9.01 -2.80 15.67
CA THR A 160 -9.56 -4.04 16.24
C THR A 160 -9.95 -5.00 15.10
N ASP A 161 -10.44 -6.18 15.43
CA ASP A 161 -10.86 -7.18 14.44
C ASP A 161 -11.90 -6.61 13.45
N GLY A 162 -11.71 -6.91 12.16
CA GLY A 162 -12.57 -6.41 11.08
C GLY A 162 -12.38 -4.92 10.77
N TRP A 163 -11.48 -4.22 11.46
CA TRP A 163 -11.13 -2.83 11.19
C TRP A 163 -9.70 -2.71 10.67
N SER A 164 -9.58 -2.14 9.48
CA SER A 164 -8.34 -1.72 8.84
C SER A 164 -8.17 -0.19 8.98
N ALA A 165 -6.94 0.30 8.84
CA ALA A 165 -6.68 1.71 8.54
C ALA A 165 -6.20 1.86 7.10
N GLY A 166 -6.53 2.99 6.49
CA GLY A 166 -6.02 3.36 5.19
C GLY A 166 -6.27 4.83 4.86
N TRP A 167 -5.87 5.25 3.67
CA TRP A 167 -6.06 6.62 3.24
C TRP A 167 -7.41 6.85 2.57
N TYR A 168 -8.01 8.02 2.79
CA TYR A 168 -9.28 8.40 2.16
C TYR A 168 -9.10 8.96 0.74
N TYR A 169 -9.81 8.36 -0.23
CA TYR A 169 -9.82 8.78 -1.62
C TYR A 169 -11.20 9.24 -2.08
N ASN A 170 -11.42 10.56 -2.04
CA ASN A 170 -12.71 11.15 -2.42
C ASN A 170 -13.16 10.85 -3.86
N TYR A 171 -12.23 10.53 -4.77
CA TYR A 171 -12.54 10.20 -6.15
C TYR A 171 -13.04 8.76 -6.35
N LEU A 172 -12.99 7.89 -5.33
CA LEU A 172 -13.52 6.52 -5.41
C LEU A 172 -15.06 6.46 -5.33
N MET A 173 -15.74 7.21 -6.20
CA MET A 173 -17.19 7.37 -6.22
C MET A 173 -17.96 6.09 -6.59
N GLY A 174 -17.29 5.11 -7.18
CA GLY A 174 -17.81 3.80 -7.55
C GLY A 174 -18.24 2.93 -6.37
N THR A 175 -17.86 3.30 -5.14
CA THR A 175 -18.15 2.56 -3.90
C THR A 175 -19.62 2.64 -3.46
N GLU A 176 -20.39 3.55 -4.04
CA GLU A 176 -21.78 3.84 -3.65
C GLU A 176 -22.75 3.95 -4.84
N ASN A 177 -22.29 3.68 -6.06
CA ASN A 177 -23.07 3.80 -7.28
C ASN A 177 -23.30 2.44 -7.96
N GLU A 178 -23.75 2.47 -9.22
CA GLU A 178 -24.00 1.30 -10.08
C GLU A 178 -22.84 0.31 -10.13
N LEU A 179 -21.59 0.77 -9.98
CA LEU A 179 -20.40 -0.09 -9.96
C LEU A 179 -20.41 -1.02 -8.74
N ALA A 180 -20.58 -0.48 -7.54
CA ALA A 180 -20.70 -1.29 -6.33
C ALA A 180 -21.97 -2.15 -6.33
N MET A 181 -23.09 -1.65 -6.86
CA MET A 181 -24.31 -2.45 -7.02
C MET A 181 -24.12 -3.65 -7.95
N THR A 182 -23.23 -3.54 -8.92
CA THR A 182 -22.92 -4.63 -9.87
C THR A 182 -21.99 -5.65 -9.25
N HIS A 183 -20.92 -5.18 -8.58
CA HIS A 183 -19.81 -6.04 -8.17
C HIS A 183 -19.94 -6.58 -6.74
N VAL A 184 -20.61 -5.86 -5.84
CA VAL A 184 -20.86 -6.29 -4.46
C VAL A 184 -22.34 -6.11 -4.05
N PRO A 185 -23.30 -6.66 -4.82
CA PRO A 185 -24.74 -6.49 -4.57
C PRO A 185 -25.19 -7.05 -3.22
N ASP A 186 -24.47 -8.05 -2.71
CA ASP A 186 -24.72 -8.75 -1.46
C ASP A 186 -24.24 -7.97 -0.22
N VAL A 187 -23.30 -7.04 -0.37
CA VAL A 187 -22.77 -6.25 0.75
C VAL A 187 -23.77 -5.16 1.12
N ALA A 188 -24.35 -5.25 2.32
CA ALA A 188 -25.32 -4.28 2.80
C ALA A 188 -24.75 -2.84 2.80
N PRO A 189 -25.51 -1.83 2.31
CA PRO A 189 -25.11 -0.44 2.40
C PRO A 189 -24.84 0.00 3.84
N ARG A 190 -23.78 0.77 4.05
CA ARG A 190 -23.39 1.30 5.36
C ARG A 190 -24.23 2.52 5.73
N ASN A 191 -24.65 2.59 6.98
CA ASN A 191 -25.35 3.74 7.56
C ASN A 191 -24.42 4.54 8.48
N ASP A 192 -23.20 4.81 8.00
CA ASP A 192 -22.16 5.56 8.69
C ASP A 192 -21.37 6.43 7.72
N THR A 193 -20.49 7.27 8.26
CA THR A 193 -19.50 8.04 7.51
C THR A 193 -18.06 7.75 7.95
N TYR A 194 -17.67 6.48 8.19
CA TYR A 194 -16.28 6.16 8.52
C TYR A 194 -15.38 6.09 7.29
N GLY A 195 -15.91 5.53 6.20
CA GLY A 195 -15.15 5.22 4.98
C GLY A 195 -15.70 5.86 3.72
N GLY A 196 -16.57 6.86 3.83
CA GLY A 196 -17.23 7.51 2.70
C GLY A 196 -18.64 7.97 3.05
N PRO A 197 -19.46 8.37 2.06
CA PRO A 197 -20.83 8.81 2.30
C PRO A 197 -21.76 7.66 2.73
N VAL A 198 -22.84 8.01 3.43
CA VAL A 198 -23.92 7.09 3.81
C VAL A 198 -24.48 6.40 2.56
N GLY A 199 -24.73 5.09 2.64
CA GLY A 199 -25.27 4.28 1.55
C GLY A 199 -24.21 3.60 0.67
N ARG A 200 -22.93 3.90 0.89
CA ARG A 200 -21.82 3.17 0.26
C ARG A 200 -21.82 1.67 0.62
N ARG A 201 -21.33 0.84 -0.30
CA ARG A 201 -21.16 -0.62 -0.10
C ARG A 201 -19.69 -1.02 0.05
N ALA A 202 -18.77 -0.11 -0.19
CA ALA A 202 -17.35 -0.26 0.12
C ALA A 202 -16.79 1.04 0.68
N ASP A 203 -15.61 1.01 1.28
CA ASP A 203 -14.92 2.22 1.73
C ASP A 203 -14.16 2.86 0.56
N ARG A 204 -14.14 4.19 0.53
CA ARG A 204 -13.30 5.03 -0.33
C ARG A 204 -11.87 5.07 0.21
N THR A 205 -11.24 3.91 0.20
CA THR A 205 -9.94 3.67 0.81
C THR A 205 -8.89 3.29 -0.23
N GLY A 206 -7.62 3.50 0.09
CA GLY A 206 -6.51 3.06 -0.73
C GLY A 206 -5.16 3.32 -0.08
N HIS A 207 -4.12 2.88 -0.79
CA HIS A 207 -2.71 3.04 -0.42
C HIS A 207 -2.32 2.33 0.88
N TYR A 208 -1.75 2.99 1.89
CA TYR A 208 -1.29 2.25 3.06
C TYR A 208 -2.46 1.48 3.68
N PHE A 209 -2.21 0.23 4.08
CA PHE A 209 -3.22 -0.60 4.75
C PHE A 209 -2.61 -1.17 6.02
N LEU A 210 -3.18 -0.83 7.18
CA LEU A 210 -2.85 -1.51 8.44
C LEU A 210 -4.03 -2.35 8.86
N LEU A 211 -3.87 -3.67 8.82
CA LEU A 211 -4.94 -4.62 9.11
C LEU A 211 -4.39 -5.89 9.76
N ARG A 212 -5.27 -6.70 10.33
CA ARG A 212 -4.88 -8.02 10.84
C ARG A 212 -4.47 -8.91 9.66
N ASN A 213 -3.48 -9.77 9.90
CA ASN A 213 -3.08 -10.81 8.95
C ASN A 213 -4.25 -11.72 8.55
N ALA A 214 -5.11 -12.08 9.51
CA ALA A 214 -6.34 -12.83 9.25
C ALA A 214 -7.30 -12.09 8.29
N ASP A 215 -7.39 -10.75 8.38
CA ASP A 215 -8.22 -9.95 7.47
C ASP A 215 -7.61 -9.92 6.07
N LEU A 216 -6.30 -9.73 5.95
CA LEU A 216 -5.62 -9.76 4.65
C LEU A 216 -5.80 -11.10 3.93
N ARG A 217 -5.80 -12.23 4.67
CA ARG A 217 -6.06 -13.57 4.12
C ARG A 217 -7.46 -13.74 3.56
N ARG A 218 -8.46 -13.07 4.14
CA ARG A 218 -9.83 -13.07 3.59
C ARG A 218 -9.94 -12.18 2.36
N ILE A 219 -9.22 -11.06 2.34
CA ILE A 219 -9.22 -10.09 1.24
C ILE A 219 -8.49 -10.61 0.00
N ALA A 220 -7.29 -11.17 0.18
CA ALA A 220 -6.38 -11.46 -0.91
C ALA A 220 -6.99 -12.33 -2.04
N PRO A 221 -7.75 -13.41 -1.75
CA PRO A 221 -8.39 -14.24 -2.79
C PRO A 221 -9.37 -13.49 -3.71
N PHE A 222 -10.00 -12.42 -3.23
CA PHE A 222 -10.98 -11.65 -4.00
C PHE A 222 -10.39 -10.44 -4.72
N TRP A 223 -9.23 -9.95 -4.26
CA TRP A 223 -8.66 -8.68 -4.72
C TRP A 223 -8.38 -8.67 -6.21
N LEU A 224 -7.72 -9.70 -6.75
CA LEU A 224 -7.46 -9.79 -8.19
C LEU A 224 -8.77 -9.90 -8.98
N SER A 225 -9.70 -10.75 -8.56
CA SER A 225 -10.98 -10.96 -9.25
C SER A 225 -11.76 -9.65 -9.38
N PHE A 226 -11.92 -8.89 -8.29
CA PHE A 226 -12.60 -7.60 -8.36
C PHE A 226 -11.81 -6.55 -9.14
N THR A 227 -10.48 -6.63 -9.14
CA THR A 227 -9.64 -5.77 -10.01
C THR A 227 -9.99 -6.03 -11.46
N GLU A 228 -10.03 -7.29 -11.89
CA GLU A 228 -10.41 -7.69 -13.25
C GLU A 228 -11.85 -7.27 -13.59
N ASP A 229 -12.80 -7.55 -12.69
CA ASP A 229 -14.22 -7.23 -12.90
C ASP A 229 -14.44 -5.73 -13.12
N VAL A 230 -13.76 -4.87 -12.35
CA VAL A 230 -13.81 -3.41 -12.55
C VAL A 230 -13.08 -3.00 -13.82
N ARG A 231 -11.88 -3.54 -14.04
CA ARG A 231 -11.02 -3.22 -15.18
C ARG A 231 -11.67 -3.52 -16.53
N PHE A 232 -12.50 -4.56 -16.60
CA PHE A 232 -13.21 -4.98 -17.82
C PHE A 232 -14.69 -4.59 -17.84
N ASN A 233 -15.19 -3.88 -16.82
CA ASN A 233 -16.55 -3.34 -16.86
C ASN A 233 -16.62 -2.16 -17.84
N LYS A 234 -17.48 -2.30 -18.85
CA LYS A 234 -17.68 -1.31 -19.93
C LYS A 234 -18.12 0.08 -19.45
N ASP A 235 -18.72 0.16 -18.27
CA ASP A 235 -19.22 1.40 -17.68
C ASP A 235 -18.25 1.97 -16.63
N ALA A 236 -17.15 1.25 -16.33
CA ALA A 236 -16.21 1.65 -15.28
C ALA A 236 -15.54 3.01 -15.57
N TRP A 237 -15.32 3.37 -16.84
CA TRP A 237 -14.75 4.66 -17.23
C TRP A 237 -15.52 5.86 -16.67
N ARG A 238 -16.86 5.76 -16.54
CA ARG A 238 -17.70 6.83 -15.97
C ARG A 238 -18.03 6.62 -14.49
N LEU A 239 -18.01 5.39 -14.01
CA LEU A 239 -18.50 5.04 -12.66
C LEU A 239 -17.41 5.09 -11.59
N THR A 240 -16.15 4.93 -11.98
CA THR A 240 -15.02 4.85 -11.03
C THR A 240 -14.58 6.21 -10.50
N GLY A 241 -14.91 7.31 -11.17
CA GLY A 241 -14.36 8.62 -10.85
C GLY A 241 -12.88 8.80 -11.25
N ASP A 242 -12.34 7.89 -12.05
CA ASP A 242 -11.01 8.03 -12.64
C ASP A 242 -10.99 9.18 -13.66
N SER A 243 -10.28 10.25 -13.34
CA SER A 243 -10.16 11.42 -14.22
C SER A 243 -9.38 11.15 -15.51
N TYR A 244 -8.62 10.04 -15.57
CA TYR A 244 -7.81 9.68 -16.73
C TYR A 244 -8.54 8.74 -17.70
N ALA A 245 -9.62 8.09 -17.27
CA ALA A 245 -10.37 7.17 -18.10
C ALA A 245 -11.37 7.90 -19.00
N LYS A 246 -11.37 7.58 -20.29
CA LYS A 246 -12.38 8.04 -21.25
C LYS A 246 -13.31 6.91 -21.68
N GLU A 247 -14.37 7.24 -22.41
CA GLU A 247 -15.31 6.26 -22.93
C GLU A 247 -14.60 5.14 -23.71
N GLY A 248 -14.84 3.90 -23.29
CA GLY A 248 -14.22 2.70 -23.87
C GLY A 248 -12.81 2.39 -23.36
N GLU A 249 -12.19 3.28 -22.59
CA GLU A 249 -10.92 3.03 -21.92
C GLU A 249 -11.14 2.35 -20.56
N LYS A 250 -10.11 1.65 -20.10
CA LYS A 250 -10.13 0.93 -18.83
C LYS A 250 -9.53 1.80 -17.72
N PRO A 251 -10.18 1.95 -16.54
CA PRO A 251 -9.68 2.79 -15.46
C PRO A 251 -8.32 2.34 -14.91
N TRP A 252 -7.42 3.30 -14.66
CA TRP A 252 -6.13 3.10 -13.99
C TRP A 252 -6.29 2.72 -12.52
N ILE A 253 -7.34 3.19 -11.86
CA ILE A 253 -7.61 2.93 -10.44
C ILE A 253 -8.39 1.63 -10.18
N SER A 254 -8.44 0.70 -11.15
CA SER A 254 -9.21 -0.55 -11.03
C SER A 254 -8.75 -1.43 -9.86
N GLU A 255 -7.44 -1.48 -9.61
CA GLU A 255 -6.84 -2.23 -8.51
C GLU A 255 -7.29 -1.72 -7.12
N MET A 256 -7.43 -0.39 -6.96
CA MET A 256 -7.94 0.21 -5.73
C MET A 256 -9.39 -0.23 -5.44
N TYR A 257 -10.22 -0.32 -6.48
CA TYR A 257 -11.57 -0.87 -6.34
C TYR A 257 -11.55 -2.37 -6.06
N GLY A 258 -10.61 -3.10 -6.66
CA GLY A 258 -10.36 -4.50 -6.36
C GLY A 258 -10.18 -4.74 -4.87
N TYR A 259 -9.31 -3.94 -4.23
CA TYR A 259 -9.11 -3.98 -2.78
C TYR A 259 -10.39 -3.60 -2.02
N ALA A 260 -10.99 -2.45 -2.34
CA ALA A 260 -12.13 -1.93 -1.59
C ALA A 260 -13.34 -2.89 -1.61
N PHE A 261 -13.63 -3.50 -2.76
CA PHE A 261 -14.68 -4.51 -2.88
C PHE A 261 -14.32 -5.83 -2.20
N ALA A 262 -13.06 -6.28 -2.30
CA ALA A 262 -12.59 -7.46 -1.59
C ALA A 262 -12.68 -7.30 -0.06
N ALA A 263 -12.29 -6.14 0.48
CA ALA A 263 -12.42 -5.80 1.89
C ALA A 263 -13.88 -5.81 2.34
N ALA A 264 -14.75 -5.11 1.62
CA ALA A 264 -16.16 -5.04 1.95
C ALA A 264 -16.85 -6.41 1.92
N ARG A 265 -16.58 -7.22 0.88
CA ARG A 265 -17.08 -8.60 0.74
C ARG A 265 -16.58 -9.51 1.85
N SER A 266 -15.36 -9.26 2.36
CA SER A 266 -14.76 -9.98 3.48
C SER A 266 -15.22 -9.48 4.86
N GLY A 267 -16.08 -8.47 4.92
CA GLY A 267 -16.54 -7.86 6.17
C GLY A 267 -15.47 -7.03 6.88
N VAL A 268 -14.47 -6.53 6.15
CA VAL A 268 -13.40 -5.66 6.66
C VAL A 268 -13.70 -4.22 6.25
N TRP A 269 -13.72 -3.32 7.24
CA TRP A 269 -14.04 -1.90 7.08
C TRP A 269 -12.93 -1.01 7.60
N HIS A 270 -12.93 0.28 7.23
CA HIS A 270 -11.80 1.15 7.47
C HIS A 270 -12.10 2.28 8.44
N LYS A 271 -11.17 2.52 9.37
CA LYS A 271 -11.00 3.78 10.08
C LYS A 271 -10.03 4.62 9.26
N LEU A 272 -10.58 5.49 8.44
CA LEU A 272 -9.77 6.41 7.65
C LEU A 272 -9.38 7.58 8.55
N ASP A 273 -8.12 7.97 8.50
CA ASP A 273 -7.59 9.16 9.18
C ASP A 273 -6.78 9.95 8.14
N THR A 274 -7.24 11.16 7.83
CA THR A 274 -6.70 12.02 6.78
C THR A 274 -5.40 12.71 7.14
N GLU A 275 -4.79 12.43 8.30
CA GLU A 275 -3.53 13.06 8.69
C GLU A 275 -2.40 12.05 8.92
N VAL A 276 -2.67 10.73 8.83
CA VAL A 276 -1.63 9.69 8.91
C VAL A 276 -0.64 9.84 7.76
N GLN A 277 -1.14 10.04 6.55
CA GLN A 277 -0.35 10.25 5.35
C GLN A 277 -0.50 11.70 4.88
N ALA A 278 0.50 12.26 4.21
CA ALA A 278 0.32 13.50 3.46
C ALA A 278 1.06 13.44 2.13
N TYR A 279 0.45 14.06 1.12
CA TYR A 279 1.17 14.46 -0.07
C TYR A 279 2.02 15.70 0.27
N PRO A 280 3.31 15.74 -0.09
CA PRO A 280 4.11 16.96 -0.01
C PRO A 280 3.42 18.14 -0.70
N SER A 281 3.78 19.37 -0.33
CA SER A 281 3.20 20.65 -0.78
C SER A 281 1.74 20.91 -0.39
N TYR A 282 1.01 19.92 0.13
CA TYR A 282 -0.37 20.11 0.61
C TYR A 282 -0.36 20.65 2.04
N ALA A 283 -1.38 21.44 2.38
CA ALA A 283 -1.58 21.86 3.77
C ALA A 283 -1.94 20.64 4.63
N VAL A 284 -1.27 20.50 5.77
CA VAL A 284 -1.49 19.42 6.75
C VAL A 284 -2.13 19.97 8.02
N TRP A 285 -2.89 19.14 8.73
CA TRP A 285 -3.67 19.56 9.91
C TRP A 285 -3.30 18.77 11.17
N ASP A 286 -2.23 18.00 11.10
CA ASP A 286 -1.56 17.32 12.20
C ASP A 286 -0.12 17.00 11.78
N SER A 287 0.65 16.47 12.72
CA SER A 287 1.94 15.86 12.43
C SER A 287 1.77 14.59 11.58
N VAL A 288 2.54 14.49 10.49
CA VAL A 288 2.37 13.41 9.51
C VAL A 288 3.19 12.17 9.88
N LYS A 289 2.65 10.97 9.71
CA LYS A 289 3.39 9.70 9.93
C LYS A 289 4.01 9.14 8.64
N LEU A 290 3.35 9.30 7.50
CA LEU A 290 3.78 8.83 6.18
C LEU A 290 3.80 9.97 5.16
N ILE A 291 4.91 10.15 4.46
CA ILE A 291 4.94 10.98 3.25
C ILE A 291 4.59 10.10 2.06
N HIS A 292 3.69 10.52 1.18
CA HIS A 292 3.47 9.88 -0.10
C HIS A 292 3.84 10.84 -1.23
N TYR A 293 4.97 10.59 -1.92
CA TYR A 293 5.50 11.48 -2.97
C TYR A 293 5.15 10.98 -4.38
N GLY A 294 3.93 10.46 -4.53
CA GLY A 294 3.45 9.85 -5.77
C GLY A 294 3.06 10.83 -6.89
N LEU A 295 3.18 12.14 -6.68
CA LEU A 295 2.78 13.21 -7.60
C LEU A 295 3.94 14.19 -7.85
N ASP A 296 3.72 15.19 -8.72
CA ASP A 296 4.62 16.34 -8.84
C ASP A 296 4.49 17.25 -7.61
N HIS A 297 5.62 17.54 -6.98
CA HIS A 297 5.70 18.38 -5.80
C HIS A 297 6.73 19.48 -5.98
N ALA A 298 6.36 20.71 -5.61
CA ALA A 298 7.20 21.88 -5.83
C ALA A 298 7.20 22.84 -4.63
N VAL A 299 8.34 23.51 -4.47
CA VAL A 299 8.56 24.70 -3.64
C VAL A 299 9.25 25.76 -4.49
N PRO A 300 9.33 27.04 -4.07
CA PRO A 300 9.99 28.07 -4.88
C PRO A 300 11.41 27.67 -5.31
N GLY A 301 11.63 27.59 -6.63
CA GLY A 301 12.94 27.26 -7.21
C GLY A 301 13.32 25.76 -7.19
N TYR A 302 12.38 24.86 -6.86
CA TYR A 302 12.63 23.42 -6.87
C TYR A 302 11.35 22.61 -7.09
N SER A 303 11.40 21.62 -7.98
CA SER A 303 10.33 20.64 -8.17
C SER A 303 10.91 19.23 -8.30
N PHE A 304 10.10 18.25 -7.96
CA PHE A 304 10.43 16.84 -8.13
C PHE A 304 9.17 16.07 -8.50
N ASP A 305 9.28 15.29 -9.57
CA ASP A 305 8.29 14.30 -9.98
C ASP A 305 9.01 12.98 -10.24
N LYS A 306 8.63 11.94 -9.50
CA LYS A 306 9.21 10.60 -9.63
C LYS A 306 9.06 10.03 -11.05
N HIS A 307 8.02 10.44 -11.80
CA HIS A 307 7.76 9.94 -13.15
C HIS A 307 8.81 10.42 -14.17
N ASN A 308 9.62 11.43 -13.82
CA ASN A 308 10.77 11.85 -14.62
C ASN A 308 12.02 10.98 -14.40
N HIS A 309 11.95 9.98 -13.50
CA HIS A 309 13.09 9.23 -12.99
C HIS A 309 12.91 7.70 -13.15
N LEU A 310 12.20 7.26 -14.19
CA LEU A 310 11.88 5.84 -14.46
C LEU A 310 13.12 4.96 -14.69
N SER A 311 14.23 5.55 -15.15
CA SER A 311 15.49 4.86 -15.44
C SER A 311 16.65 5.34 -14.55
N PHE A 312 16.34 5.95 -13.41
CA PHE A 312 17.33 6.53 -12.51
C PHE A 312 18.41 5.52 -12.10
N LYS A 313 19.67 5.88 -12.34
CA LYS A 313 20.83 5.02 -12.06
C LYS A 313 21.31 5.20 -10.62
N ALA A 314 20.53 4.68 -9.66
CA ALA A 314 20.76 4.84 -8.22
C ALA A 314 22.15 4.39 -7.73
N TYR A 315 22.79 3.44 -8.42
CA TYR A 315 24.08 2.88 -8.01
C TYR A 315 25.31 3.57 -8.64
N LYS A 316 25.12 4.59 -9.49
CA LYS A 316 26.24 5.30 -10.15
C LYS A 316 27.03 6.11 -9.12
N CYS A 317 28.32 5.83 -8.98
CA CYS A 317 29.23 6.63 -8.16
C CYS A 317 29.55 7.99 -8.80
N PRO A 318 30.08 8.97 -8.05
CA PRO A 318 30.47 10.27 -8.58
C PRO A 318 31.46 10.16 -9.76
N PRO A 319 31.48 11.14 -10.69
CA PRO A 319 30.86 12.44 -10.56
C PRO A 319 29.37 12.48 -10.91
N TRP A 320 28.64 13.36 -10.21
CA TRP A 320 27.20 13.60 -10.41
C TRP A 320 26.93 15.03 -10.88
N ASN A 321 25.89 15.22 -11.69
CA ASN A 321 25.36 16.53 -12.00
C ASN A 321 24.36 16.96 -10.92
N MET A 322 24.73 17.97 -10.13
CA MET A 322 23.91 18.49 -9.01
C MET A 322 23.13 19.76 -9.39
N ALA A 323 23.11 20.15 -10.67
CA ALA A 323 22.32 21.29 -11.13
C ALA A 323 20.81 21.00 -10.96
N ARG A 324 20.05 21.99 -10.49
CA ARG A 324 18.58 21.93 -10.44
C ARG A 324 18.00 22.17 -11.85
N GLY A 325 16.87 21.54 -12.13
CA GLY A 325 16.15 21.66 -13.40
C GLY A 325 15.92 20.32 -14.10
N GLU A 326 15.48 20.38 -15.35
CA GLU A 326 15.33 19.19 -16.19
C GLU A 326 16.66 18.45 -16.34
N ARG A 327 16.62 17.12 -16.22
CA ARG A 327 17.78 16.26 -16.35
C ARG A 327 17.64 15.37 -17.57
N ASP A 328 18.72 15.27 -18.33
CA ASP A 328 18.84 14.24 -19.36
C ASP A 328 19.12 12.87 -18.72
N GLU A 329 18.82 11.79 -19.43
CA GLU A 329 19.00 10.41 -18.97
C GLU A 329 20.44 10.06 -18.54
N ALA A 330 21.44 10.80 -19.05
CA ALA A 330 22.85 10.64 -18.67
C ALA A 330 23.14 11.16 -17.25
N ASP A 331 22.41 12.19 -16.84
CA ASP A 331 22.53 12.90 -15.57
C ASP A 331 21.54 12.41 -14.51
N ASP A 332 20.57 11.58 -14.91
CA ASP A 332 19.60 10.93 -14.04
C ASP A 332 20.21 9.78 -13.22
N ALA A 333 21.13 10.10 -12.33
CA ALA A 333 21.96 9.11 -11.65
C ALA A 333 22.59 9.57 -10.34
N GLY A 334 22.87 8.62 -9.44
CA GLY A 334 23.62 8.87 -8.22
C GLY A 334 22.79 9.57 -7.15
N LEU A 335 23.02 10.86 -6.93
CA LEU A 335 22.21 11.71 -6.04
C LEU A 335 21.24 12.59 -6.84
N PHE A 336 20.11 12.94 -6.23
CA PHE A 336 19.22 13.98 -6.75
C PHE A 336 19.78 15.37 -6.39
N PRO A 337 19.57 16.40 -7.23
CA PRO A 337 19.90 17.77 -6.88
C PRO A 337 19.23 18.15 -5.56
N HIS A 338 19.97 18.85 -4.69
CA HIS A 338 19.48 19.16 -3.35
C HIS A 338 18.26 20.08 -3.41
N PRO A 339 17.23 19.82 -2.59
CA PRO A 339 16.16 20.77 -2.36
C PRO A 339 16.73 22.06 -1.72
N PRO A 340 15.96 23.17 -1.68
CA PRO A 340 16.36 24.33 -0.89
C PRO A 340 16.46 23.97 0.59
N HIS A 341 17.24 24.75 1.33
CA HIS A 341 17.26 24.70 2.79
C HIS A 341 15.91 25.17 3.36
N PRO A 342 15.45 24.64 4.50
CA PRO A 342 14.26 25.15 5.20
C PRO A 342 14.28 26.67 5.42
N SER A 343 15.45 27.24 5.69
CA SER A 343 15.63 28.70 5.88
C SER A 343 15.43 29.55 4.62
N GLU A 344 15.44 28.93 3.43
CA GLU A 344 15.19 29.61 2.15
C GLU A 344 13.70 29.71 1.82
N LEU A 345 12.84 29.00 2.56
CA LEU A 345 11.39 29.09 2.39
C LEU A 345 10.86 30.37 3.05
N THR A 346 9.97 31.08 2.37
CA THR A 346 9.28 32.26 2.91
C THR A 346 8.02 31.85 3.66
N THR A 347 7.97 32.11 4.97
CA THR A 347 6.86 31.75 5.85
C THR A 347 5.88 32.91 6.03
N ALA A 348 4.85 32.98 5.20
CA ALA A 348 3.72 33.86 5.50
C ALA A 348 2.78 33.15 6.49
N ASN A 349 2.86 33.42 7.80
CA ASN A 349 1.87 33.12 8.87
C ASN A 349 0.93 31.89 8.73
N ARG A 350 1.35 30.81 8.08
CA ARG A 350 0.53 29.64 7.74
C ARG A 350 1.31 28.36 8.02
N PRO A 351 1.34 27.89 9.30
CA PRO A 351 2.10 26.72 9.71
C PRO A 351 1.80 25.47 8.89
N GLN A 352 0.54 25.26 8.48
CA GLN A 352 0.08 24.11 7.72
C GLN A 352 0.69 24.07 6.31
N GLU A 353 0.69 25.20 5.60
CA GLU A 353 1.29 25.32 4.27
C GLU A 353 2.83 25.23 4.36
N TYR A 354 3.42 25.83 5.39
CA TYR A 354 4.85 25.74 5.62
C TYR A 354 5.30 24.30 5.86
N TYR A 355 4.58 23.56 6.70
CA TYR A 355 4.84 22.15 6.94
C TYR A 355 4.75 21.33 5.64
N GLY A 356 3.72 21.57 4.82
CA GLY A 356 3.61 20.95 3.49
C GLY A 356 4.82 21.21 2.60
N ALA A 357 5.38 22.43 2.64
CA ALA A 357 6.61 22.78 1.92
C ALA A 357 7.86 22.09 2.52
N LEU A 358 7.96 21.96 3.85
CA LEU A 358 9.02 21.20 4.50
C LEU A 358 8.99 19.72 4.11
N LEU A 359 7.81 19.13 3.93
CA LEU A 359 7.69 17.75 3.44
C LEU A 359 8.33 17.57 2.05
N VAL A 360 8.29 18.60 1.18
CA VAL A 360 8.95 18.56 -0.14
C VAL A 360 10.47 18.46 0.01
N ILE A 361 11.03 19.27 0.90
CA ILE A 361 12.46 19.24 1.23
C ILE A 361 12.82 17.89 1.87
N GLU A 362 12.01 17.43 2.83
CA GLU A 362 12.26 16.21 3.58
C GLU A 362 12.30 14.97 2.71
N PHE A 363 11.34 14.78 1.80
CA PHE A 363 11.29 13.52 1.06
C PHE A 363 12.51 13.37 0.13
N VAL A 364 12.90 14.43 -0.58
CA VAL A 364 14.10 14.41 -1.43
C VAL A 364 15.35 14.23 -0.57
N ASN A 365 15.45 14.97 0.54
CA ASN A 365 16.60 14.86 1.43
C ASN A 365 16.73 13.46 2.05
N SER A 366 15.61 12.80 2.35
CA SER A 366 15.55 11.43 2.85
C SER A 366 16.02 10.41 1.79
N ILE A 367 15.57 10.56 0.54
CA ILE A 367 16.06 9.77 -0.60
C ILE A 367 17.58 9.95 -0.74
N ASN A 368 18.06 11.20 -0.75
CA ASN A 368 19.49 11.49 -0.81
C ASN A 368 20.27 10.96 0.41
N GLY A 369 19.65 10.94 1.59
CA GLY A 369 20.21 10.34 2.81
C GLY A 369 20.46 8.84 2.66
N ALA A 370 19.47 8.12 2.10
CA ALA A 370 19.60 6.70 1.79
C ALA A 370 20.71 6.44 0.76
N LEU A 371 20.71 7.20 -0.33
CA LEU A 371 21.73 7.11 -1.38
C LEU A 371 23.13 7.44 -0.85
N CYS A 372 23.26 8.46 0.01
CA CYS A 372 24.52 8.82 0.66
C CYS A 372 25.06 7.70 1.56
N LYS A 373 24.21 7.07 2.38
CA LYS A 373 24.60 5.92 3.21
C LYS A 373 25.15 4.79 2.33
N ARG A 374 24.50 4.54 1.20
CA ARG A 374 24.91 3.51 0.24
C ARG A 374 26.22 3.87 -0.48
N HIS A 375 26.33 5.08 -1.01
CA HIS A 375 27.52 5.51 -1.76
C HIS A 375 28.77 5.59 -0.87
N LYS A 376 28.65 6.01 0.39
CA LYS A 376 29.77 6.00 1.35
C LYS A 376 30.35 4.62 1.59
N LYS A 377 29.53 3.56 1.53
CA LYS A 377 29.98 2.17 1.72
C LYS A 377 30.67 1.60 0.49
N MET A 378 30.30 2.03 -0.71
CA MET A 378 30.55 1.26 -1.94
C MET A 378 31.26 2.04 -3.04
N CYS A 379 31.24 3.37 -2.99
CA CYS A 379 31.96 4.19 -3.95
C CYS A 379 33.35 4.54 -3.43
N PRO A 380 34.34 4.73 -4.32
CA PRO A 380 35.61 5.33 -3.93
C PRO A 380 35.39 6.68 -3.24
N ALA A 381 36.18 6.94 -2.20
CA ALA A 381 36.16 8.23 -1.53
C ALA A 381 36.46 9.35 -2.52
N SER A 382 35.63 10.39 -2.52
CA SER A 382 35.82 11.56 -3.38
C SER A 382 35.39 12.83 -2.66
N ALA A 383 35.94 13.96 -3.10
CA ALA A 383 35.57 15.28 -2.57
C ALA A 383 34.08 15.56 -2.80
N GLN A 384 33.54 15.20 -3.98
CA GLN A 384 32.12 15.40 -4.27
C GLN A 384 31.23 14.53 -3.37
N LEU A 385 31.53 13.23 -3.18
CA LEU A 385 30.75 12.37 -2.28
C LEU A 385 30.69 12.95 -0.86
N SER A 386 31.83 13.40 -0.34
CA SER A 386 31.92 13.95 1.01
C SER A 386 31.15 15.27 1.14
N ALA A 387 31.32 16.17 0.17
CA ALA A 387 30.68 17.49 0.18
C ALA A 387 29.15 17.39 0.00
N GLU A 388 28.67 16.61 -0.97
CA GLU A 388 27.24 16.50 -1.22
C GLU A 388 26.51 15.78 -0.08
N CYS A 389 27.11 14.73 0.50
CA CYS A 389 26.52 14.07 1.66
C CYS A 389 26.61 14.88 2.96
N ALA A 390 27.53 15.85 3.06
CA ALA A 390 27.52 16.81 4.16
C ALA A 390 26.35 17.79 4.04
N LYS A 391 25.98 18.21 2.83
CA LYS A 391 24.79 19.05 2.59
C LYS A 391 23.50 18.33 2.98
N VAL A 392 23.37 17.05 2.62
CA VAL A 392 22.22 16.21 3.04
C VAL A 392 22.06 16.19 4.57
N ALA A 393 23.17 16.02 5.29
CA ALA A 393 23.17 16.04 6.75
C ALA A 393 22.82 17.42 7.33
N GLN A 394 23.26 18.50 6.67
CA GLN A 394 22.92 19.87 7.08
C GLN A 394 21.44 20.17 6.88
N ILE A 395 20.86 19.82 5.72
CA ILE A 395 19.43 19.98 5.45
C ILE A 395 18.61 19.15 6.44
N GLN A 396 19.03 17.93 6.75
CA GLN A 396 18.34 17.10 7.74
C GLN A 396 18.32 17.77 9.13
N LYS A 397 19.46 18.31 9.57
CA LYS A 397 19.55 19.01 10.85
C LYS A 397 18.62 20.22 10.93
N GLU A 398 18.48 20.96 9.83
CA GLU A 398 17.56 22.10 9.75
C GLU A 398 16.09 21.64 9.76
N LEU A 399 15.75 20.58 9.03
CA LEU A 399 14.42 19.98 9.08
C LEU A 399 14.05 19.52 10.50
N ASP A 400 14.97 18.84 11.19
CA ASP A 400 14.76 18.38 12.56
C ASP A 400 14.50 19.57 13.52
N ALA A 401 15.18 20.70 13.31
CA ALA A 401 14.97 21.91 14.09
C ALA A 401 13.60 22.55 13.84
N GLU A 402 13.14 22.61 12.59
CA GLU A 402 11.80 23.11 12.25
C GLU A 402 10.71 22.20 12.83
N TYR A 403 10.85 20.88 12.70
CA TYR A 403 9.87 19.94 13.24
C TYR A 403 9.84 19.89 14.76
N ALA A 404 10.96 20.14 15.45
CA ALA A 404 10.96 20.28 16.91
C ALA A 404 10.07 21.43 17.42
N VAL A 405 9.80 22.43 16.57
CA VAL A 405 8.87 23.54 16.87
C VAL A 405 7.44 23.22 16.43
N LEU A 406 7.28 22.55 15.27
CA LEU A 406 5.97 22.32 14.65
C LEU A 406 5.23 21.10 15.20
N ASP A 407 5.95 20.01 15.52
CA ASP A 407 5.39 18.72 15.97
C ASP A 407 5.18 18.65 17.49
N VAL A 408 4.75 19.75 18.09
CA VAL A 408 4.32 19.82 19.50
C VAL A 408 2.84 20.21 19.56
N PRO A 409 2.10 19.88 20.64
CA PRO A 409 0.65 20.17 20.73
C PRO A 409 0.24 21.63 20.47
N ASP A 410 1.17 22.57 20.72
CA ASP A 410 0.99 24.01 20.48
C ASP A 410 1.83 24.57 19.32
N GLY A 411 2.43 23.71 18.49
CA GLY A 411 3.28 24.07 17.34
C GLY A 411 2.53 24.66 16.14
N GLY A 412 1.20 24.79 16.26
CA GLY A 412 0.35 25.46 15.28
C GLY A 412 -0.08 24.61 14.07
N VAL A 413 0.37 23.36 13.99
CA VAL A 413 -0.04 22.42 12.91
C VAL A 413 -1.31 21.67 13.29
N CYS A 414 -1.35 21.03 14.48
CA CYS A 414 -2.58 20.42 14.97
C CYS A 414 -3.56 21.50 15.43
N VAL A 415 -4.62 21.72 14.65
CA VAL A 415 -5.63 22.74 14.91
C VAL A 415 -7.04 22.19 14.67
N ASP A 416 -8.04 22.84 15.28
CA ASP A 416 -9.43 22.59 14.95
C ASP A 416 -9.78 23.34 13.65
N GLN A 417 -10.32 22.62 12.65
CA GLN A 417 -10.80 23.25 11.43
C GLN A 417 -12.17 23.93 11.58
N LEU A 418 -12.96 23.52 12.58
CA LEU A 418 -14.24 24.14 12.90
C LEU A 418 -14.06 25.22 13.96
N GLU A 419 -15.03 26.12 14.03
CA GLU A 419 -15.08 27.16 15.07
C GLU A 419 -15.06 26.51 16.48
N GLN A 420 -14.37 27.16 17.41
CA GLN A 420 -14.09 26.61 18.74
C GLN A 420 -15.36 26.28 19.53
N ASP A 421 -16.39 27.10 19.41
CA ASP A 421 -17.70 26.89 20.03
C ASP A 421 -18.36 25.59 19.54
N LYS A 422 -18.32 25.33 18.24
CA LYS A 422 -18.79 24.08 17.64
C LYS A 422 -18.00 22.89 18.17
N CYS A 423 -16.67 22.99 18.20
CA CYS A 423 -15.84 21.89 18.71
C CYS A 423 -16.10 21.58 20.19
N LEU A 424 -16.28 22.62 21.02
CA LEU A 424 -16.64 22.46 22.42
C LEU A 424 -18.04 21.85 22.58
N GLU A 425 -19.00 22.22 21.73
CA GLU A 425 -20.34 21.64 21.71
C GLU A 425 -20.30 20.15 21.34
N HIS A 426 -19.56 19.79 20.27
CA HIS A 426 -19.37 18.40 19.86
C HIS A 426 -18.71 17.58 20.98
N LYS A 427 -17.68 18.12 21.64
CA LYS A 427 -17.04 17.48 22.79
C LYS A 427 -18.01 17.28 23.95
N ALA A 428 -18.80 18.30 24.30
CA ALA A 428 -19.78 18.22 25.39
C ALA A 428 -20.87 17.18 25.12
N LYS A 429 -21.20 16.95 23.85
CA LYS A 429 -22.15 15.90 23.40
C LYS A 429 -21.54 14.50 23.35
N GLY A 430 -20.25 14.34 23.65
CA GLY A 430 -19.55 13.06 23.57
C GLY A 430 -19.20 12.63 22.14
N ASN A 431 -19.21 13.55 21.18
CA ASN A 431 -19.00 13.24 19.75
C ASN A 431 -17.52 13.14 19.35
N CYS A 432 -16.58 13.16 20.31
CA CYS A 432 -15.14 13.09 20.02
C CYS A 432 -14.67 11.71 19.48
N GLU A 433 -15.53 10.70 19.58
CA GLU A 433 -15.32 9.38 18.99
C GLU A 433 -16.20 9.14 17.74
N GLY A 434 -16.86 10.19 17.24
CA GLY A 434 -17.81 10.08 16.13
C GLY A 434 -17.17 9.92 14.75
N GLU A 435 -17.93 9.33 13.83
CA GLU A 435 -17.58 9.04 12.42
C GLU A 435 -17.06 10.25 11.63
N TRP A 436 -17.58 11.43 11.92
CA TRP A 436 -17.21 12.69 11.27
C TRP A 436 -15.76 13.14 11.57
N LEU A 437 -15.16 12.66 12.67
CA LEU A 437 -13.78 12.99 13.07
C LEU A 437 -12.72 12.08 12.44
N THR A 438 -13.11 10.87 12.07
CA THR A 438 -12.20 9.95 11.37
C THR A 438 -12.04 10.41 9.92
N MET A 439 -13.14 10.75 9.24
CA MET A 439 -13.11 11.21 7.86
C MET A 439 -12.55 12.63 7.62
N GLY A 440 -12.08 13.34 8.65
CA GLY A 440 -11.48 14.66 8.46
C GLY A 440 -10.87 15.26 9.72
N SER A 441 -10.18 16.39 9.56
CA SER A 441 -9.44 17.09 10.61
C SER A 441 -10.29 18.06 11.45
N SER A 442 -11.59 17.79 11.55
CA SER A 442 -12.49 18.66 12.31
C SER A 442 -12.22 18.48 13.81
N CYS A 443 -12.13 19.55 14.61
CA CYS A 443 -12.03 19.50 16.09
C CYS A 443 -10.96 18.59 16.73
N ARG A 444 -9.88 18.24 16.02
CA ARG A 444 -8.82 17.33 16.51
C ARG A 444 -8.18 17.79 17.82
N LYS A 445 -7.82 19.06 17.90
CA LYS A 445 -7.18 19.65 19.09
C LYS A 445 -8.14 19.62 20.27
N THR A 446 -9.38 20.06 20.06
CA THR A 446 -10.40 20.03 21.13
C THR A 446 -10.68 18.60 21.63
N CYS A 447 -10.70 17.63 20.72
CA CYS A 447 -10.94 16.23 21.02
C CYS A 447 -9.68 15.42 21.42
N ARG A 448 -8.50 16.05 21.53
CA ARG A 448 -7.22 15.38 21.86
C ARG A 448 -6.90 14.22 20.92
N ARG A 449 -7.12 14.44 19.62
CA ARG A 449 -6.79 13.50 18.55
C ARG A 449 -5.54 13.88 17.76
N CYS A 450 -4.79 14.88 18.23
CA CYS A 450 -3.48 15.20 17.68
C CYS A 450 -2.55 14.01 17.88
N PHE A 451 -1.74 13.64 16.88
CA PHE A 451 -0.79 12.54 17.08
C PHE A 451 0.25 12.85 18.17
N SER A 452 0.61 14.12 18.37
CA SER A 452 1.46 14.53 19.49
C SER A 452 0.85 14.16 20.84
N ASP A 453 -0.47 14.28 21.00
CA ASP A 453 -1.18 13.95 22.24
C ASP A 453 -1.31 12.43 22.43
N LEU A 454 -1.39 11.67 21.33
CA LEU A 454 -1.49 10.21 21.35
C LEU A 454 -0.17 9.53 21.76
N LEU A 455 0.97 10.21 21.58
CA LEU A 455 2.29 9.72 22.02
C LEU A 455 2.48 9.83 23.54
N ASP A 456 1.81 10.75 24.22
CA ASP A 456 1.82 10.90 25.68
C ASP A 456 0.84 9.94 26.40
N SER A 457 0.17 9.05 25.66
CA SER A 457 -0.76 8.07 26.22
C SER A 457 -0.02 6.94 26.95
N PRO A 458 -0.54 6.38 28.06
CA PRO A 458 0.08 5.24 28.74
C PRO A 458 0.29 4.01 27.83
N GLN A 459 -0.53 3.86 26.78
CA GLN A 459 -0.40 2.75 25.82
C GLN A 459 0.78 2.93 24.86
N SER A 460 1.02 4.14 24.33
CA SER A 460 2.14 4.43 23.44
C SER A 460 3.49 4.32 24.15
N GLN A 461 3.57 4.73 25.41
CA GLN A 461 4.78 4.60 26.23
C GLN A 461 5.17 3.14 26.51
N SER A 462 4.18 2.25 26.60
CA SER A 462 4.42 0.80 26.76
C SER A 462 4.91 0.13 25.47
N GLU A 463 4.45 0.62 24.32
CA GLU A 463 4.89 0.16 23.00
C GLU A 463 6.31 0.68 22.69
N GLU A 464 6.63 1.95 22.96
CA GLU A 464 7.99 2.50 22.81
C GLU A 464 9.02 1.77 23.69
N ALA A 465 8.66 1.45 24.93
CA ALA A 465 9.52 0.67 25.83
C ALA A 465 9.73 -0.79 25.36
N ALA A 466 8.78 -1.35 24.60
CA ALA A 466 8.92 -2.66 23.97
C ALA A 466 9.78 -2.59 22.70
N VAL A 467 9.70 -1.49 21.94
CA VAL A 467 10.56 -1.20 20.78
C VAL A 467 12.03 -1.08 21.19
N GLU A 468 12.34 -0.35 22.27
CA GLU A 468 13.70 -0.26 22.81
C GLU A 468 14.26 -1.62 23.24
N LYS A 469 13.42 -2.49 23.82
CA LYS A 469 13.82 -3.84 24.25
C LYS A 469 14.00 -4.81 23.08
N GLY A 470 13.23 -4.66 22.00
CA GLY A 470 13.38 -5.45 20.77
C GLY A 470 14.61 -5.04 19.95
N ALA A 471 14.96 -3.75 19.93
CA ALA A 471 16.15 -3.25 19.23
C ALA A 471 17.48 -3.67 19.89
N MET A 472 17.47 -4.01 21.19
CA MET A 472 18.64 -4.50 21.92
C MET A 472 18.91 -6.01 21.72
N GLY A 473 18.03 -6.72 20.98
CA GLY A 473 18.08 -8.17 20.80
C GLY A 473 18.99 -8.67 19.69
N ASP A 474 19.41 -7.84 18.73
CA ASP A 474 20.21 -8.25 17.58
C ASP A 474 21.28 -7.21 17.22
N ALA A 475 22.31 -7.08 18.07
CA ALA A 475 23.61 -6.58 17.65
C ALA A 475 24.72 -6.97 18.66
N VAL A 476 25.86 -7.38 18.11
CA VAL A 476 27.20 -7.53 18.73
C VAL A 476 27.53 -8.91 19.32
N THR A 477 28.21 -9.74 18.51
CA THR A 477 29.28 -10.61 19.01
C THR A 477 30.60 -10.16 18.39
N GLU A 478 31.33 -9.29 19.08
CA GLU A 478 32.75 -9.05 18.85
C GLU A 478 33.59 -9.91 19.81
N GLY A 479 34.52 -10.66 19.23
CA GLY A 479 35.90 -10.82 19.69
C GLY A 479 36.17 -11.33 21.11
N GLN A 480 36.54 -12.61 21.23
CA GLN A 480 37.48 -13.06 22.26
C GLN A 480 38.66 -13.81 21.61
N GLU A 481 39.84 -13.22 21.73
CA GLU A 481 41.14 -13.85 21.47
C GLU A 481 41.42 -14.97 22.48
N GLY A 482 42.03 -16.08 22.02
CA GLY A 482 42.64 -17.03 22.94
C GLY A 482 43.00 -18.41 22.40
N LYS A 483 44.25 -18.52 21.94
CA LYS A 483 45.14 -19.71 21.91
C LYS A 483 45.07 -20.73 20.75
N VAL A 484 46.23 -20.76 20.10
CA VAL A 484 46.85 -21.73 19.19
C VAL A 484 46.84 -23.16 19.73
N ALA A 485 46.52 -24.12 18.86
CA ALA A 485 47.13 -25.45 18.83
C ALA A 485 47.21 -25.93 17.37
N GLU A 486 48.41 -26.31 16.93
CA GLU A 486 48.76 -26.90 15.64
C GLU A 486 48.09 -28.26 15.42
N VAL A 487 47.65 -28.56 14.19
CA VAL A 487 47.86 -29.86 13.52
C VAL A 487 47.96 -29.63 12.00
N GLU A 488 49.02 -30.20 11.43
CA GLU A 488 49.47 -30.28 10.03
C GLU A 488 48.51 -31.02 9.07
N VAL A 489 48.27 -30.45 7.86
CA VAL A 489 48.74 -30.89 6.50
C VAL A 489 47.80 -31.87 5.77
N GLU A 490 47.27 -31.45 4.61
CA GLU A 490 47.73 -31.95 3.28
C GLU A 490 47.13 -31.10 2.13
N GLU A 491 48.00 -30.47 1.34
CA GLU A 491 47.70 -29.79 0.07
C GLU A 491 47.83 -30.78 -1.09
N THR A 492 46.94 -30.67 -2.09
CA THR A 492 47.33 -30.97 -3.48
C THR A 492 46.74 -29.94 -4.44
N VAL A 493 47.64 -29.20 -5.07
CA VAL A 493 47.46 -28.27 -6.20
C VAL A 493 47.77 -29.02 -7.49
N VAL A 494 46.97 -28.89 -8.56
CA VAL A 494 47.44 -28.76 -9.96
C VAL A 494 46.39 -28.05 -10.84
N ASP A 495 46.84 -27.06 -11.61
CA ASP A 495 46.20 -26.39 -12.76
C ASP A 495 47.15 -26.54 -14.00
N PRO A 496 46.87 -25.99 -15.20
CA PRO A 496 46.03 -26.42 -16.33
C PRO A 496 46.83 -26.90 -17.57
N SER A 497 46.14 -27.39 -18.63
CA SER A 497 46.14 -26.77 -19.99
C SER A 497 45.78 -27.71 -21.16
N ALA A 498 45.16 -27.07 -22.17
CA ALA A 498 45.25 -27.27 -23.63
C ALA A 498 44.44 -28.37 -24.34
N GLY A 499 43.78 -27.95 -25.45
CA GLY A 499 43.53 -28.83 -26.60
C GLY A 499 42.30 -28.53 -27.45
N ALA A 500 42.40 -27.58 -28.38
CA ALA A 500 41.42 -27.31 -29.45
C ALA A 500 41.43 -28.39 -30.57
N ARG A 501 40.28 -28.69 -31.19
CA ARG A 501 40.13 -28.75 -32.66
C ARG A 501 38.69 -28.99 -33.17
N ASN A 502 38.41 -28.27 -34.26
CA ASN A 502 37.25 -28.31 -35.16
C ASN A 502 36.96 -29.67 -35.81
N GLN A 503 35.72 -29.86 -36.27
CA GLN A 503 35.42 -30.30 -37.65
C GLN A 503 34.00 -29.90 -38.09
N GLU A 504 33.92 -29.39 -39.33
CA GLU A 504 32.74 -29.02 -40.14
C GLU A 504 32.21 -30.20 -40.99
N GLU A 505 31.09 -29.92 -41.69
CA GLU A 505 30.45 -30.63 -42.82
C GLU A 505 29.35 -31.66 -42.43
N LYS A 506 28.17 -31.78 -43.08
CA LYS A 506 27.75 -31.38 -44.44
C LYS A 506 26.21 -31.42 -44.61
N LYS A 507 25.79 -30.81 -45.72
CA LYS A 507 24.48 -30.53 -46.35
C LYS A 507 23.74 -31.77 -46.94
N SER A 508 22.39 -31.71 -47.01
CA SER A 508 21.48 -32.00 -48.17
C SER A 508 20.02 -32.01 -47.68
N GLU A 509 19.14 -31.09 -48.10
CA GLU A 509 18.24 -31.15 -49.28
C GLU A 509 17.25 -32.32 -49.25
N ASP A 510 15.95 -32.00 -49.14
CA ASP A 510 14.89 -32.51 -50.04
C ASP A 510 13.64 -31.60 -49.94
N GLU A 511 13.12 -31.27 -51.11
CA GLU A 511 11.92 -30.48 -51.41
C GLU A 511 10.66 -31.36 -51.36
N GLU A 512 9.51 -30.77 -51.02
CA GLU A 512 8.26 -30.99 -51.77
C GLU A 512 7.28 -29.86 -51.40
N GLY A 513 6.85 -29.12 -52.41
CA GLY A 513 5.85 -28.05 -52.28
C GLY A 513 4.55 -28.44 -52.96
N GLU A 514 3.42 -27.95 -52.42
CA GLU A 514 2.20 -27.78 -53.19
C GLU A 514 1.51 -26.44 -52.87
N ASN A 515 1.47 -25.64 -53.93
CA ASN A 515 0.60 -24.56 -54.39
C ASN A 515 -0.33 -23.71 -53.49
N MET A 516 -0.34 -22.45 -53.93
CA MET A 516 -1.11 -21.26 -53.57
C MET A 516 -2.64 -21.40 -53.66
N GLU A 517 -3.35 -20.65 -52.82
CA GLU A 517 -4.41 -19.75 -53.32
C GLU A 517 -4.67 -18.57 -52.35
N GLU A 518 -4.68 -17.37 -52.92
CA GLU A 518 -4.91 -16.08 -52.29
C GLU A 518 -6.40 -15.75 -52.31
N SER A 519 -7.01 -15.39 -51.17
CA SER A 519 -8.36 -14.80 -51.14
C SER A 519 -8.51 -13.70 -50.08
N SER A 520 -9.17 -12.61 -50.50
CA SER A 520 -9.43 -11.35 -49.78
C SER A 520 -10.50 -11.46 -48.67
N PRO A 521 -10.66 -10.45 -47.78
CA PRO A 521 -11.27 -10.63 -46.46
C PRO A 521 -12.80 -10.47 -46.43
N VAL A 522 -13.44 -11.21 -45.50
CA VAL A 522 -14.89 -11.22 -45.18
C VAL A 522 -15.08 -10.80 -43.70
N PRO A 523 -16.19 -10.12 -43.31
CA PRO A 523 -16.22 -9.21 -42.15
C PRO A 523 -16.52 -9.86 -40.79
N ALA A 524 -16.27 -9.08 -39.74
CA ALA A 524 -16.30 -9.42 -38.32
C ALA A 524 -17.55 -10.20 -37.84
N GLY A 525 -17.33 -11.45 -37.44
CA GLY A 525 -18.25 -12.25 -36.64
C GLY A 525 -17.92 -12.15 -35.14
N ARG A 526 -18.97 -12.13 -34.31
CA ARG A 526 -18.93 -12.20 -32.84
C ARG A 526 -18.01 -13.37 -32.42
N LYS A 527 -16.90 -13.10 -31.73
CA LYS A 527 -16.01 -14.16 -31.21
C LYS A 527 -16.81 -15.05 -30.27
N GLU A 528 -16.97 -16.32 -30.63
CA GLU A 528 -17.47 -17.34 -29.72
C GLU A 528 -16.47 -17.49 -28.57
N MET A 529 -17.00 -17.48 -27.35
CA MET A 529 -16.23 -17.71 -26.13
C MET A 529 -15.66 -19.12 -26.16
N SER A 530 -14.37 -19.27 -25.88
CA SER A 530 -13.72 -20.58 -25.88
C SER A 530 -14.29 -21.49 -24.78
N ASP A 531 -14.19 -22.80 -24.97
CA ASP A 531 -14.69 -23.76 -23.97
C ASP A 531 -14.02 -23.58 -22.59
N ALA A 532 -12.74 -23.19 -22.57
CA ALA A 532 -12.01 -22.87 -21.34
C ALA A 532 -12.60 -21.64 -20.62
N GLU A 533 -12.93 -20.58 -21.35
CA GLU A 533 -13.56 -19.37 -20.79
C GLU A 533 -14.97 -19.66 -20.28
N ARG A 534 -15.73 -20.51 -20.97
CA ARG A 534 -17.07 -20.93 -20.56
C ARG A 534 -17.04 -21.78 -19.28
N LYS A 535 -16.05 -22.67 -19.15
CA LYS A 535 -15.84 -23.47 -17.94
C LYS A 535 -15.44 -22.58 -16.75
N ARG A 536 -14.53 -21.62 -16.95
CA ARG A 536 -14.12 -20.67 -15.91
C ARG A 536 -15.27 -19.79 -15.42
N ASP A 537 -16.01 -19.17 -16.33
CA ASP A 537 -17.17 -18.31 -16.00
C ASP A 537 -18.25 -19.10 -15.22
N ARG A 538 -18.44 -20.38 -15.56
CA ARG A 538 -19.33 -21.27 -14.80
C ARG A 538 -18.82 -21.48 -13.37
N CYS A 539 -17.55 -21.86 -13.21
CA CYS A 539 -16.98 -22.14 -11.90
C CYS A 539 -16.98 -20.88 -11.01
N GLN A 540 -16.62 -19.71 -11.53
CA GLN A 540 -16.63 -18.44 -10.81
C GLN A 540 -18.04 -18.09 -10.28
N LYS A 541 -19.09 -18.38 -11.06
CA LYS A 541 -20.50 -18.16 -10.64
C LYS A 541 -21.02 -19.18 -9.62
N MET A 542 -20.39 -20.35 -9.52
CA MET A 542 -20.85 -21.43 -8.63
C MET A 542 -20.47 -21.22 -7.15
N GLY A 543 -19.47 -20.39 -6.87
CA GLY A 543 -18.92 -20.20 -5.51
C GLY A 543 -17.99 -21.35 -5.09
N ILE A 544 -16.95 -21.03 -4.32
CA ILE A 544 -15.78 -21.90 -4.09
C ILE A 544 -16.11 -23.24 -3.41
N GLU A 545 -17.10 -23.24 -2.52
CA GLU A 545 -17.53 -24.42 -1.76
C GLU A 545 -18.08 -25.54 -2.65
N LYS A 546 -18.48 -25.21 -3.89
CA LYS A 546 -19.01 -26.16 -4.87
C LYS A 546 -17.97 -26.65 -5.87
N TRP A 547 -16.77 -26.06 -5.90
CA TRP A 547 -15.75 -26.39 -6.90
C TRP A 547 -15.24 -27.82 -6.75
N LEU A 548 -15.07 -28.31 -5.52
CA LEU A 548 -14.62 -29.68 -5.26
C LEU A 548 -15.61 -30.75 -5.73
N GLY A 549 -16.89 -30.41 -5.85
CA GLY A 549 -17.93 -31.31 -6.33
C GLY A 549 -18.05 -31.38 -7.86
N ASP A 550 -17.34 -30.52 -8.59
CA ASP A 550 -17.47 -30.36 -10.04
C ASP A 550 -16.15 -30.74 -10.74
N ASP A 551 -16.21 -31.74 -11.64
CA ASP A 551 -15.01 -32.26 -12.32
C ASP A 551 -14.30 -31.19 -13.17
N ASP A 552 -15.03 -30.30 -13.87
CA ASP A 552 -14.37 -29.28 -14.70
C ASP A 552 -13.70 -28.21 -13.83
N CYS A 553 -14.29 -27.85 -12.69
CA CYS A 553 -13.67 -26.88 -11.78
C CYS A 553 -12.43 -27.48 -11.10
N ARG A 554 -12.44 -28.79 -10.81
CA ARG A 554 -11.25 -29.52 -10.32
C ARG A 554 -10.13 -29.60 -11.35
N ASP A 555 -10.47 -29.86 -12.61
CA ASP A 555 -9.49 -29.88 -13.69
C ASP A 555 -8.84 -28.50 -13.88
N LEU A 556 -9.64 -27.42 -13.82
CA LEU A 556 -9.12 -26.05 -13.85
C LEU A 556 -8.24 -25.71 -12.62
N ILE A 557 -8.52 -26.30 -11.45
CA ILE A 557 -7.66 -26.17 -10.27
C ILE A 557 -6.32 -26.91 -10.49
N ALA A 558 -6.36 -28.14 -10.99
CA ALA A 558 -5.17 -28.95 -11.24
C ALA A 558 -4.27 -28.34 -12.34
N GLU A 559 -4.86 -27.66 -13.31
CA GLU A 559 -4.18 -26.90 -14.36
C GLU A 559 -3.66 -25.53 -13.90
N GLY A 560 -3.94 -25.11 -12.65
CA GLY A 560 -3.53 -23.82 -12.10
C GLY A 560 -4.32 -22.62 -12.65
N VAL A 561 -5.47 -22.90 -13.29
CA VAL A 561 -6.37 -21.89 -13.89
C VAL A 561 -7.37 -21.35 -12.84
N LEU A 562 -7.67 -22.12 -11.79
CA LEU A 562 -8.42 -21.71 -10.59
C LEU A 562 -7.60 -22.06 -9.33
N MET A 563 -7.59 -21.23 -8.28
CA MET A 563 -6.86 -21.55 -7.04
C MET A 563 -7.73 -22.32 -6.03
N ASN A 564 -7.19 -23.38 -5.43
CA ASN A 564 -7.82 -24.12 -4.34
C ASN A 564 -7.59 -23.42 -3.00
N PHE A 565 -8.65 -23.12 -2.24
CA PHE A 565 -8.55 -22.48 -0.92
C PHE A 565 -9.18 -23.31 0.23
N THR A 566 -9.42 -24.60 0.04
CA THR A 566 -10.10 -25.43 1.05
C THR A 566 -9.28 -25.77 2.29
N ASP A 567 -7.99 -25.45 2.34
CA ASP A 567 -7.17 -25.64 3.56
C ASP A 567 -7.37 -24.55 4.63
N VAL A 568 -8.14 -23.48 4.34
CA VAL A 568 -8.38 -22.39 5.32
C VAL A 568 -9.63 -22.64 6.17
N GLU A 569 -10.62 -23.40 5.68
CA GLU A 569 -11.86 -23.69 6.43
C GLU A 569 -11.76 -24.90 7.35
N ALA A 570 -10.87 -25.86 7.08
CA ALA A 570 -10.69 -27.03 7.93
C ALA A 570 -10.19 -26.68 9.35
N HIS A 571 -9.49 -25.55 9.51
CA HIS A 571 -8.97 -25.11 10.81
C HIS A 571 -9.90 -24.16 11.59
N SER A 572 -10.96 -23.63 10.98
CA SER A 572 -11.92 -22.76 11.69
C SER A 572 -13.07 -23.54 12.34
N HIS A 573 -13.38 -24.75 11.85
CA HIS A 573 -14.47 -25.57 12.40
C HIS A 573 -14.10 -26.32 13.70
N ASP A 574 -12.84 -26.68 13.91
CA ASP A 574 -12.41 -27.38 15.14
C ASP A 574 -12.32 -26.44 16.37
N ALA A 575 -12.22 -25.12 16.16
CA ALA A 575 -12.20 -24.13 17.24
C ALA A 575 -13.59 -23.82 17.84
N MET A 576 -14.69 -24.16 17.15
CA MET A 576 -16.06 -23.93 17.63
C MET A 576 -16.62 -25.08 18.49
N ALA A 577 -15.92 -26.20 18.62
CA ALA A 577 -16.40 -27.40 19.32
C ALA A 577 -16.13 -27.43 20.84
N LEU A 578 -15.51 -26.40 21.43
CA LEU A 578 -15.08 -26.39 22.84
C LEU A 578 -15.79 -25.37 23.75
N LEU A 579 -16.97 -24.88 23.37
CA LEU A 579 -17.82 -24.09 24.28
C LEU A 579 -18.93 -24.96 24.90
N PRO A 580 -19.09 -24.98 26.25
CA PRO A 580 -20.17 -25.73 26.89
C PRO A 580 -21.53 -25.06 26.61
N PRO A 581 -22.63 -25.84 26.49
CA PRO A 581 -23.94 -25.29 26.13
C PRO A 581 -24.50 -24.46 27.28
N LEU A 582 -24.85 -23.19 27.00
CA LEU A 582 -25.61 -22.35 27.91
C LEU A 582 -27.01 -22.94 28.12
N GLY A 583 -27.30 -23.22 29.39
CA GLY A 583 -28.48 -23.92 29.85
C GLY A 583 -29.79 -23.16 29.58
N THR A 584 -30.82 -23.96 29.32
CA THR A 584 -32.23 -23.58 29.25
C THR A 584 -32.74 -23.20 30.65
N GLY A 585 -33.00 -21.91 30.86
CA GLY A 585 -33.70 -21.39 32.04
C GLY A 585 -35.07 -20.85 31.66
N ARG A 586 -36.12 -21.50 32.18
CA ARG A 586 -37.54 -21.13 32.10
C ARG A 586 -37.95 -20.39 33.38
N ALA A 587 -39.08 -19.68 33.31
CA ALA A 587 -39.87 -19.00 34.36
C ALA A 587 -39.57 -17.50 34.52
N ASP A 588 -40.53 -16.61 34.78
CA ASP A 588 -42.00 -16.55 34.69
C ASP A 588 -42.34 -15.05 34.90
N ASP A 589 -43.51 -14.63 34.41
CA ASP A 589 -44.34 -13.46 34.73
C ASP A 589 -43.76 -12.25 35.52
N VAL A 590 -44.06 -11.02 35.03
CA VAL A 590 -44.94 -10.03 35.69
C VAL A 590 -44.93 -8.66 34.96
N HIS A 591 -46.12 -8.30 34.46
CA HIS A 591 -46.76 -6.97 34.30
C HIS A 591 -46.19 -5.88 33.37
N SER A 592 -46.91 -5.70 32.25
CA SER A 592 -47.16 -4.42 31.58
C SER A 592 -48.04 -3.49 32.44
N PRO A 593 -48.07 -2.17 32.13
CA PRO A 593 -49.35 -1.66 31.65
C PRO A 593 -49.26 -0.81 30.39
N SER A 594 -50.28 -1.05 29.57
CA SER A 594 -50.78 -0.28 28.43
C SER A 594 -51.17 1.16 28.76
N HIS A 595 -50.95 2.09 27.83
CA HIS A 595 -51.94 3.12 27.52
C HIS A 595 -51.93 3.51 26.04
N SER A 596 -53.11 3.38 25.43
CA SER A 596 -53.50 3.77 24.08
C SER A 596 -54.04 5.22 24.06
N PRO A 597 -54.32 5.81 22.88
CA PRO A 597 -54.27 7.25 22.61
C PRO A 597 -55.61 7.98 22.75
N SER A 598 -55.58 9.31 22.90
CA SER A 598 -56.75 10.18 22.80
C SER A 598 -56.58 11.22 21.69
N GLN A 599 -57.45 11.10 20.68
CA GLN A 599 -57.79 12.15 19.70
C GLN A 599 -58.68 13.21 20.36
N ILE A 600 -58.52 14.49 19.99
CA ILE A 600 -59.64 15.45 19.88
C ILE A 600 -59.41 16.31 18.62
N THR A 601 -60.50 16.41 17.86
CA THR A 601 -60.81 17.13 16.61
C THR A 601 -60.73 18.67 16.80
N ASP A 602 -60.60 19.53 15.77
CA ASP A 602 -61.67 19.85 14.81
C ASP A 602 -61.24 20.92 13.76
N LYS A 603 -61.86 20.81 12.57
CA LYS A 603 -62.29 21.87 11.62
C LYS A 603 -61.34 22.50 10.57
N HIS A 604 -61.53 22.03 9.33
CA HIS A 604 -61.48 22.78 8.04
C HIS A 604 -62.77 23.62 7.84
N PRO A 605 -62.83 24.66 6.97
CA PRO A 605 -62.63 24.63 5.49
C PRO A 605 -61.79 25.85 5.00
N ASP A 606 -61.39 26.12 3.75
CA ASP A 606 -61.90 25.93 2.38
C ASP A 606 -60.70 25.87 1.41
N GLY A 607 -60.90 25.29 0.22
CA GLY A 607 -59.86 25.10 -0.79
C GLY A 607 -59.58 26.29 -1.71
N LYS A 608 -58.44 26.22 -2.42
CA LYS A 608 -58.33 26.38 -3.88
C LYS A 608 -56.89 26.17 -4.36
N VAL A 609 -56.80 25.54 -5.53
CA VAL A 609 -55.62 25.24 -6.33
C VAL A 609 -54.93 26.53 -6.80
N GLY A 610 -53.59 26.56 -6.75
CA GLY A 610 -52.79 27.66 -7.28
C GLY A 610 -51.33 27.27 -7.50
N ARG A 611 -50.98 27.07 -8.77
CA ARG A 611 -49.61 26.95 -9.32
C ARG A 611 -48.98 28.35 -9.38
N LEU A 612 -47.79 28.59 -8.82
CA LEU A 612 -46.84 29.66 -9.20
C LEU A 612 -45.48 29.37 -8.51
N VAL A 613 -44.40 29.16 -9.26
CA VAL A 613 -43.49 30.17 -9.84
C VAL A 613 -42.68 30.88 -8.75
N TRP A 614 -41.38 30.59 -8.74
CA TRP A 614 -40.37 31.34 -8.01
C TRP A 614 -39.82 32.44 -8.92
N THR A 615 -40.01 33.70 -8.51
CA THR A 615 -39.24 34.85 -9.02
C THR A 615 -38.75 35.70 -7.85
N SER A 616 -37.50 36.15 -8.03
CA SER A 616 -36.67 37.01 -7.19
C SER A 616 -37.24 38.39 -6.88
N GLN A 617 -36.75 39.01 -5.79
CA GLN A 617 -36.14 40.37 -5.71
C GLN A 617 -35.83 40.69 -4.23
N GLN A 618 -34.59 40.96 -3.83
CA GLN A 618 -33.76 42.19 -3.96
C GLN A 618 -34.02 43.31 -2.94
N GLY A 619 -32.91 43.83 -2.41
CA GLY A 619 -32.71 45.10 -1.71
C GLY A 619 -31.62 44.90 -0.63
N GLY A 620 -30.35 45.29 -0.77
CA GLY A 620 -29.77 46.58 -1.19
C GLY A 620 -29.47 47.41 0.09
N GLN A 621 -28.32 48.03 0.39
CA GLN A 621 -27.17 48.55 -0.35
C GLN A 621 -26.00 48.88 0.63
N GLY A 622 -24.76 49.00 0.08
CA GLY A 622 -23.62 49.66 0.74
C GLY A 622 -22.28 49.64 -0.03
N SER A 623 -22.18 50.41 -1.14
CA SER A 623 -21.01 51.05 -1.83
C SER A 623 -19.56 50.52 -1.62
N LEU A 624 -18.85 50.04 -2.66
CA LEU A 624 -18.05 50.71 -3.73
C LEU A 624 -16.59 51.08 -3.38
N GLY A 625 -15.61 50.51 -4.12
CA GLY A 625 -14.25 51.07 -4.20
C GLY A 625 -13.14 50.19 -4.81
N ARG A 626 -13.00 50.24 -6.15
CA ARG A 626 -11.76 50.06 -6.96
C ARG A 626 -11.05 48.69 -6.99
N TYR A 627 -11.08 48.05 -8.17
CA TYR A 627 -9.95 47.49 -8.96
C TYR A 627 -10.47 46.41 -9.92
N GLY A 628 -11.20 46.83 -10.94
CA GLY A 628 -11.33 46.09 -12.19
C GLY A 628 -10.37 46.71 -13.21
N ILE A 629 -9.30 45.99 -13.54
CA ILE A 629 -8.48 46.02 -14.77
C ILE A 629 -7.47 44.87 -14.57
N ALA A 630 -7.80 43.68 -15.11
CA ALA A 630 -6.85 42.58 -15.35
C ALA A 630 -7.51 41.39 -16.08
N LEU A 631 -8.85 41.32 -16.13
CA LEU A 631 -9.56 40.19 -16.76
C LEU A 631 -10.08 40.48 -18.19
N TRP A 632 -9.53 41.49 -18.87
CA TRP A 632 -9.98 41.94 -20.19
C TRP A 632 -8.99 41.70 -21.35
N LEU A 633 -7.86 40.99 -21.11
CA LEU A 633 -6.85 40.75 -22.15
C LEU A 633 -6.61 39.29 -22.56
N PHE A 634 -7.28 38.30 -21.95
CA PHE A 634 -7.08 36.90 -22.35
C PHE A 634 -8.16 36.32 -23.27
N LEU A 635 -9.32 36.98 -23.38
CA LEU A 635 -10.47 36.48 -24.16
C LEU A 635 -10.56 37.02 -25.60
N VAL A 636 -9.60 37.86 -26.04
CA VAL A 636 -9.56 38.40 -27.42
C VAL A 636 -8.49 37.71 -28.29
N GLY A 637 -7.68 36.80 -27.75
CA GLY A 637 -6.56 36.16 -28.47
C GLY A 637 -6.88 34.88 -29.27
N LEU A 638 -8.06 34.29 -29.11
CA LEU A 638 -8.38 32.94 -29.63
C LEU A 638 -9.46 32.91 -30.73
N LEU A 639 -9.83 34.06 -31.30
CA LEU A 639 -10.83 34.18 -32.38
C LEU A 639 -10.23 34.65 -33.72
N ALA A 640 -8.94 34.39 -33.95
CA ALA A 640 -8.34 34.54 -35.26
C ALA A 640 -7.32 33.42 -35.46
N TYR A 641 -7.76 32.25 -35.93
CA TYR A 641 -7.10 31.43 -36.95
C TYR A 641 -7.80 30.07 -37.05
N GLY A 642 -8.87 30.00 -37.84
CA GLY A 642 -9.47 28.73 -38.24
C GLY A 642 -10.85 28.90 -38.87
N VAL A 643 -10.91 28.95 -40.21
CA VAL A 643 -11.75 28.09 -41.09
C VAL A 643 -11.78 28.67 -42.53
N TRP A 644 -11.16 27.91 -43.46
CA TRP A 644 -11.43 27.74 -44.91
C TRP A 644 -11.33 28.94 -45.89
N SER A 645 -10.85 28.82 -47.14
CA SER A 645 -10.84 27.70 -48.10
C SER A 645 -9.85 27.93 -49.28
N SER A 646 -9.27 26.82 -49.78
CA SER A 646 -9.20 26.40 -51.21
C SER A 646 -7.84 25.94 -51.76
N SER A 647 -7.77 24.61 -51.98
CA SER A 647 -7.17 23.84 -53.09
C SER A 647 -6.00 24.43 -53.89
N LYS A 648 -4.85 23.73 -53.90
CA LYS A 648 -4.22 23.17 -55.12
C LYS A 648 -3.03 22.26 -54.80
N HIS A 649 -2.88 21.25 -55.67
CA HIS A 649 -1.88 20.17 -55.67
C HIS A 649 -0.41 20.61 -55.52
N GLY A 650 0.42 19.73 -54.93
CA GLY A 650 1.88 19.75 -55.13
C GLY A 650 2.66 18.74 -54.29
N ARG A 651 3.12 17.65 -54.92
CA ARG A 651 4.11 16.69 -54.39
C ARG A 651 5.38 17.41 -53.90
N VAL A 652 5.92 17.04 -52.73
CA VAL A 652 7.35 17.22 -52.43
C VAL A 652 7.94 15.97 -51.75
N ARG A 653 9.11 15.58 -52.27
CA ARG A 653 9.89 14.36 -52.02
C ARG A 653 10.63 14.36 -50.67
N ARG A 654 10.74 13.15 -50.09
CA ARG A 654 11.69 12.74 -49.03
C ARG A 654 13.14 13.10 -49.39
N ARG A 655 13.93 13.54 -48.41
CA ARG A 655 15.41 13.48 -48.42
C ARG A 655 15.93 12.73 -47.20
N VAL A 656 16.73 11.71 -47.48
CA VAL A 656 17.53 10.88 -46.58
C VAL A 656 18.90 11.55 -46.36
N PRO A 657 19.55 11.47 -45.18
CA PRO A 657 20.87 12.03 -44.95
C PRO A 657 21.99 11.06 -45.39
N LYS A 658 23.05 11.61 -46.02
CA LYS A 658 24.27 10.89 -46.43
C LYS A 658 25.40 11.09 -45.41
N ARG A 659 26.06 9.97 -45.12
CA ARG A 659 27.35 9.82 -44.41
C ARG A 659 28.47 10.72 -44.96
N ARG A 660 29.38 11.15 -44.08
CA ARG A 660 30.79 11.44 -44.39
C ARG A 660 31.68 10.98 -43.23
N THR A 661 32.67 10.16 -43.56
CA THR A 661 33.93 9.96 -42.82
C THR A 661 34.89 11.13 -43.13
N PRO A 662 35.94 11.33 -42.33
CA PRO A 662 37.27 11.05 -42.87
C PRO A 662 38.32 10.52 -41.87
N ARG A 663 39.37 9.98 -42.51
CA ARG A 663 40.76 9.63 -42.11
C ARG A 663 41.26 9.96 -40.72
#